data_AF-A0A537ZZD3-F1
#
_entry.id   AF-A0A537ZZD3-F1
#
_cell.length_a   1.000
_cell.length_b   1.000
_cell.length_c   1.000
_cell.angle_alpha   90.00
_cell.angle_beta   90.00
_cell.angle_gamma   90.00
#
_symmetry.space_group_name_H-M   'P 1'
#
loop_
_entity.id
_entity.type
_entity.pdbx_description
1 polymer ?
#
loop_
_entity_poly.entity_id
_entity_poly.type
_entity_poly.pdbx_seq_one_letter_code
_entity_poly.pdbx_strand_id
1 'polypeptide(L)'
;MTTWLRASAAEAAALPLPPQVFLDSRQPVLSGQVITVAAGGDLQAAIDAALPGDTIVVQAGATFRGPITLRTKQGDDWIVIRTSDLAGLPAEGTRVSPSNRAAMARIATLTSSAAIGTEAGAHHYRLVGLEVAVDDSVSLSYGVVALGDIGPGQTTLADVPHDLVIDRCYVHGHPGGNLKRGIALDSARTAIVDSYIADLHSDVQDAQAIAGVNGPGPFKVVNNYLEAAAENIMFGGSNPRIPGLIPSDIEFRRNHCSKPTSWRGLYVVKNLFELKNGQRVLVDGNLFENNWVGADQDGSAIVLTPRNSYDNGVDARWSAVQDVTFTNNVVRHSGGGLSLLGLDTSGGQDVQTQRILVRNNLWDDLGGATWTGGGRFLTLAEGRDLTVDHNTVLQTSSVSHSWDLPLTPTAATEGFVFTSNLAAHNASGVTGDGTGPGNGTLAVYFTDVTFAGNAFVRTVANVPPAYMYPAGTWFGDSWDEVGFVNRLAGDYHLAATSPLRGLGADGRDVGADMDAIAIARAGAVAAAAPPVRVEQDQPPVSLSGGWLSNAMVRHSAGTAALAMGAGVRATFPFTGTSVAWIGYRDAWSGIARVWLDGVDQGLVDTYSGSGECATKSAAAAAPWVWVDGFEFTPTSASPSPSPSPSPSPVSGWTRAEEADPSVSYEGGWLENAISLHSGGRAVLSMGEGVRAVFHFVGTAVRWIGWRDAWSGIARVSIDGTERAVIDTYSNGDRAQAVLFETEGLSDTPHTLQVEITGTKNAAALASSVWVDAFDVIGYAAPASAPSPTSVSLRRVEQTDPAVAYSGGWLSNAISLHSAGSAALSMGAGTRASFTFNGTSVRWIGWRDAWSGIARVSLDGVDRGLVDTYSNGDRAQSVLFAADGLAAGPHALQVEVTGTKNPAAAAPWVWVDAFDVGGE
;
A
#
# COMPACT_ATOMS: atom_id res chain seq x y z
N MET A 1 -8.59 -14.58 9.28
CA MET A 1 -7.84 -13.34 9.56
C MET A 1 -7.19 -13.49 10.92
N THR A 2 -5.87 -13.53 10.91
CA THR A 2 -4.96 -13.71 12.04
C THR A 2 -4.97 -12.48 12.95
N THR A 3 -5.13 -12.72 14.25
CA THR A 3 -5.01 -11.76 15.34
C THR A 3 -3.60 -11.20 15.39
N TRP A 4 -3.42 -9.96 14.93
CA TRP A 4 -2.31 -9.14 15.39
C TRP A 4 -2.65 -8.67 16.81
N LEU A 5 -1.81 -9.01 17.77
CA LEU A 5 -1.73 -8.26 19.02
C LEU A 5 -1.63 -6.78 18.66
N ARG A 6 -2.58 -5.97 19.13
CA ARG A 6 -2.54 -4.52 18.94
C ARG A 6 -1.26 -4.02 19.60
N ALA A 7 -0.29 -3.62 18.78
CA ALA A 7 0.85 -2.83 19.23
C ALA A 7 0.31 -1.62 20.01
N SER A 8 0.93 -1.32 21.14
CA SER A 8 0.64 -0.11 21.90
C SER A 8 0.87 1.15 21.04
N ALA A 9 0.26 2.28 21.40
CA ALA A 9 0.50 3.55 20.70
C ALA A 9 1.99 3.98 20.72
N ALA A 10 2.77 3.49 21.70
CA ALA A 10 4.22 3.67 21.76
C ALA A 10 4.98 2.76 20.78
N GLU A 11 4.59 1.48 20.62
CA GLU A 11 5.17 0.57 19.63
C GLU A 11 4.84 0.99 18.18
N ALA A 12 3.67 1.58 17.93
CA ALA A 12 3.31 2.12 16.62
C ALA A 12 4.12 3.38 16.24
N ALA A 13 4.62 4.15 17.23
CA ALA A 13 5.44 5.34 17.01
C ALA A 13 6.93 5.02 16.71
N ALA A 14 7.38 3.80 17.03
CA ALA A 14 8.75 3.34 16.81
C ALA A 14 8.97 2.67 15.44
N LEU A 15 7.89 2.29 14.74
CA LEU A 15 8.00 1.71 13.40
C LEU A 15 8.16 2.79 12.31
N PRO A 16 8.81 2.46 11.18
CA PRO A 16 8.91 3.37 10.04
C PRO A 16 7.55 3.85 9.54
N LEU A 17 7.43 5.13 9.23
CA LEU A 17 6.36 5.61 8.37
C LEU A 17 6.56 5.05 6.95
N PRO A 18 5.54 4.44 6.32
CA PRO A 18 5.66 3.97 4.95
C PRO A 18 5.77 5.14 3.97
N PRO A 19 6.21 4.89 2.71
CA PRO A 19 6.00 5.85 1.63
C PRO A 19 4.53 6.30 1.60
N GLN A 20 4.32 7.61 1.58
CA GLN A 20 3.00 8.23 1.52
C GLN A 20 2.48 8.30 0.07
N VAL A 21 3.40 8.23 -0.89
CA VAL A 21 3.11 8.31 -2.32
C VAL A 21 3.80 7.16 -3.04
N PHE A 22 3.03 6.41 -3.81
CA PHE A 22 3.54 5.42 -4.76
C PHE A 22 3.19 5.88 -6.17
N LEU A 23 4.13 5.71 -7.10
CA LEU A 23 3.95 6.17 -8.47
C LEU A 23 3.22 5.12 -9.31
N ASP A 24 2.17 5.58 -10.00
CA ASP A 24 1.62 4.84 -11.12
C ASP A 24 2.56 4.97 -12.32
N SER A 25 3.02 3.82 -12.81
CA SER A 25 3.92 3.74 -13.95
C SER A 25 3.28 2.99 -15.12
N ARG A 26 1.94 2.86 -15.15
CA ARG A 26 1.23 2.26 -16.29
C ARG A 26 1.39 3.13 -17.53
N GLN A 27 1.39 2.49 -18.71
CA GLN A 27 1.45 3.21 -19.98
C GLN A 27 0.32 4.27 -20.07
N PRO A 28 0.63 5.55 -20.33
CA PRO A 28 -0.39 6.58 -20.46
C PRO A 28 -1.20 6.37 -21.76
N VAL A 29 -2.45 6.81 -21.74
CA VAL A 29 -3.27 6.93 -22.96
C VAL A 29 -2.80 8.16 -23.73
N LEU A 30 -2.47 8.00 -25.00
CA LEU A 30 -1.94 9.06 -25.84
C LEU A 30 -2.97 9.43 -26.91
N SER A 31 -3.25 10.72 -27.04
CA SER A 31 -4.19 11.28 -28.02
C SER A 31 -3.52 12.15 -29.09
N GLY A 32 -2.21 12.37 -28.97
CA GLY A 32 -1.42 13.19 -29.89
C GLY A 32 -0.98 12.45 -31.14
N GLN A 33 -0.08 13.08 -31.88
CA GLN A 33 0.48 12.56 -33.12
C GLN A 33 1.59 11.54 -32.88
N VAL A 34 1.84 10.72 -33.90
CA VAL A 34 2.98 9.81 -33.94
C VAL A 34 4.07 10.43 -34.83
N ILE A 35 5.19 10.81 -34.22
CA ILE A 35 6.38 11.36 -34.89
C ILE A 35 7.38 10.21 -35.08
N THR A 36 7.65 9.81 -36.32
CA THR A 36 8.61 8.73 -36.60
C THR A 36 10.00 9.28 -36.89
N VAL A 37 11.02 8.77 -36.21
CA VAL A 37 12.43 9.13 -36.41
C VAL A 37 13.18 7.92 -36.95
N ALA A 38 13.43 7.91 -38.26
CA ALA A 38 14.19 6.87 -38.95
C ALA A 38 15.70 7.00 -38.70
N ALA A 39 16.46 5.98 -39.08
CA ALA A 39 17.92 5.99 -39.06
C ALA A 39 18.49 7.18 -39.84
N GLY A 40 19.42 7.91 -39.22
CA GLY A 40 19.96 9.17 -39.77
C GLY A 40 19.05 10.39 -39.61
N GLY A 41 17.86 10.23 -39.01
CA GLY A 41 16.98 11.33 -38.63
C GLY A 41 17.46 12.08 -37.38
N ASP A 42 16.83 13.23 -37.12
CA ASP A 42 17.15 14.10 -36.01
C ASP A 42 16.18 13.89 -34.84
N LEU A 43 16.64 13.15 -33.82
CA LEU A 43 15.85 12.88 -32.62
C LEU A 43 15.63 14.14 -31.77
N GLN A 44 16.59 15.06 -31.71
CA GLN A 44 16.44 16.29 -30.94
C GLN A 44 15.38 17.19 -31.58
N ALA A 45 15.40 17.34 -32.90
CA ALA A 45 14.38 18.12 -33.61
C ALA A 45 12.97 17.54 -33.41
N ALA A 46 12.84 16.20 -33.34
CA ALA A 46 11.56 15.56 -33.03
C ALA A 46 11.09 15.87 -31.59
N ILE A 47 11.98 15.84 -30.61
CA ILE A 47 11.68 16.23 -29.22
C ILE A 47 11.31 17.72 -29.13
N ASP A 48 12.03 18.58 -29.84
CA ASP A 48 11.79 20.02 -29.87
C ASP A 48 10.40 20.31 -30.46
N ALA A 49 9.99 19.58 -31.51
CA ALA A 49 8.70 19.73 -32.18
C ALA A 49 7.51 19.08 -31.45
N ALA A 50 7.74 18.03 -30.65
CA ALA A 50 6.67 17.29 -30.00
C ALA A 50 5.85 18.15 -29.03
N LEU A 51 4.54 17.89 -28.99
CA LEU A 51 3.60 18.46 -28.04
C LEU A 51 3.19 17.41 -27.00
N PRO A 52 2.77 17.82 -25.79
CA PRO A 52 2.15 16.90 -24.82
C PRO A 52 1.06 16.03 -25.47
N GLY A 53 1.09 14.73 -25.18
CA GLY A 53 0.22 13.71 -25.78
C GLY A 53 0.81 12.99 -27.00
N ASP A 54 1.91 13.50 -27.59
CA ASP A 54 2.54 12.88 -28.76
C ASP A 54 3.35 11.62 -28.42
N THR A 55 3.53 10.75 -29.42
CA THR A 55 4.46 9.63 -29.39
C THR A 55 5.60 9.85 -30.39
N ILE A 56 6.84 9.84 -29.92
CA ILE A 56 8.04 9.78 -30.76
C ILE A 56 8.46 8.31 -30.91
N VAL A 57 8.38 7.78 -32.12
CA VAL A 57 8.75 6.41 -32.46
C VAL A 57 10.12 6.41 -33.12
N VAL A 58 11.12 5.89 -32.42
CA VAL A 58 12.53 5.90 -32.79
C VAL A 58 12.91 4.55 -33.38
N GLN A 59 13.52 4.53 -34.56
CA GLN A 59 13.82 3.28 -35.28
C GLN A 59 14.73 2.33 -34.47
N ALA A 60 14.25 1.11 -34.22
CA ALA A 60 15.00 0.02 -33.61
C ALA A 60 16.27 -0.33 -34.41
N GLY A 61 17.35 -0.66 -33.71
CA GLY A 61 18.65 -0.99 -34.29
C GLY A 61 19.41 0.19 -34.91
N ALA A 62 18.82 1.39 -34.97
CA ALA A 62 19.50 2.60 -35.38
C ALA A 62 20.21 3.28 -34.20
N THR A 63 21.31 3.97 -34.48
CA THR A 63 22.06 4.76 -33.49
C THR A 63 21.83 6.25 -33.71
N PHE A 64 21.36 6.92 -32.67
CA PHE A 64 21.20 8.36 -32.54
C PHE A 64 22.28 8.89 -31.59
N ARG A 65 22.82 10.07 -31.88
CA ARG A 65 23.92 10.65 -31.10
C ARG A 65 23.40 11.77 -30.21
N GLY A 66 23.69 11.67 -28.92
CA GLY A 66 23.47 12.73 -27.95
C GLY A 66 24.61 13.76 -27.93
N PRO A 67 24.54 14.75 -27.03
CA PRO A 67 23.54 14.86 -25.96
C PRO A 67 22.14 15.16 -26.49
N ILE A 68 21.15 14.42 -26.01
CA ILE A 68 19.73 14.67 -26.20
C ILE A 68 19.19 15.36 -24.95
N THR A 69 18.44 16.44 -25.13
CA THR A 69 17.83 17.19 -24.05
C THR A 69 16.31 17.05 -24.10
N LEU A 70 15.72 16.50 -23.05
CA LEU A 70 14.28 16.53 -22.81
C LEU A 70 13.89 17.97 -22.45
N ARG A 71 13.02 18.57 -23.26
CA ARG A 71 12.66 19.99 -23.16
C ARG A 71 11.54 20.21 -22.16
N THR A 72 11.52 21.39 -21.54
CA THR A 72 10.33 21.82 -20.80
C THR A 72 9.20 22.14 -21.78
N LYS A 73 7.99 21.63 -21.53
CA LYS A 73 6.83 21.76 -22.40
C LYS A 73 5.67 22.42 -21.66
N GLN A 74 4.74 23.02 -22.40
CA GLN A 74 3.52 23.58 -21.81
C GLN A 74 2.41 22.53 -21.83
N GLY A 75 1.88 22.15 -20.67
CA GLY A 75 0.83 21.14 -20.50
C GLY A 75 1.31 19.84 -19.85
N ASP A 76 0.38 19.04 -19.33
CA ASP A 76 0.68 17.89 -18.45
C ASP A 76 0.45 16.51 -19.10
N ASP A 77 0.09 16.46 -20.39
CA ASP A 77 -0.01 15.19 -21.10
C ASP A 77 1.37 14.58 -21.36
N TRP A 78 1.45 13.25 -21.33
CA TRP A 78 2.70 12.53 -21.52
C TRP A 78 3.22 12.62 -22.95
N ILE A 79 4.53 12.83 -23.11
CA ILE A 79 5.27 12.55 -24.34
C ILE A 79 5.96 11.20 -24.19
N VAL A 80 5.64 10.26 -25.09
CA VAL A 80 6.26 8.93 -25.07
C VAL A 80 7.31 8.82 -26.16
N ILE A 81 8.57 8.61 -25.78
CA ILE A 81 9.68 8.32 -26.68
C ILE A 81 9.93 6.82 -26.61
N ARG A 82 9.67 6.09 -27.70
CA ARG A 82 9.76 4.63 -27.70
C ARG A 82 10.47 4.07 -28.91
N THR A 83 11.04 2.87 -28.78
CA THR A 83 11.48 2.08 -29.93
C THR A 83 10.33 1.76 -30.89
N SER A 84 10.65 1.63 -32.18
CA SER A 84 9.74 1.16 -33.22
C SER A 84 9.40 -0.33 -33.09
N ASP A 85 10.26 -1.13 -32.48
CA ASP A 85 10.05 -2.58 -32.28
C ASP A 85 9.66 -2.91 -30.83
N LEU A 86 8.47 -2.46 -30.44
CA LEU A 86 7.94 -2.73 -29.09
C LEU A 86 7.58 -4.23 -28.91
N ALA A 87 7.25 -4.93 -30.00
CA ALA A 87 6.90 -6.35 -29.98
C ALA A 87 8.13 -7.26 -29.74
N GLY A 88 9.32 -6.80 -30.08
CA GLY A 88 10.59 -7.46 -29.74
C GLY A 88 11.00 -7.32 -28.27
N LEU A 89 10.25 -6.55 -27.47
CA LEU A 89 10.47 -6.38 -26.03
C LEU A 89 9.51 -7.24 -25.20
N PRO A 90 9.90 -7.62 -23.98
CA PRO A 90 8.98 -8.25 -23.05
C PRO A 90 7.82 -7.31 -22.69
N ALA A 91 6.71 -7.90 -22.23
CA ALA A 91 5.55 -7.16 -21.77
C ALA A 91 5.90 -6.25 -20.57
N GLU A 92 5.10 -5.19 -20.37
CA GLU A 92 5.19 -4.34 -19.19
C GLU A 92 5.09 -5.19 -17.90
N GLY A 93 5.88 -4.85 -16.89
CA GLY A 93 6.06 -5.65 -15.68
C GLY A 93 7.11 -6.75 -15.81
N THR A 94 7.74 -6.91 -16.98
CA THR A 94 8.83 -7.86 -17.21
C THR A 94 10.11 -7.14 -17.62
N ARG A 95 11.16 -7.32 -16.81
CA ARG A 95 12.46 -6.69 -17.00
C ARG A 95 13.13 -7.08 -18.32
N VAL A 96 13.69 -6.11 -19.04
CA VAL A 96 14.56 -6.35 -20.21
C VAL A 96 15.93 -6.90 -19.81
N SER A 97 16.63 -7.51 -20.77
CA SER A 97 18.04 -7.85 -20.63
C SER A 97 18.84 -7.38 -21.85
N PRO A 98 20.19 -7.44 -21.82
CA PRO A 98 21.02 -7.09 -22.98
C PRO A 98 20.67 -7.87 -24.25
N SER A 99 20.01 -9.03 -24.16
CA SER A 99 19.55 -9.80 -25.34
C SER A 99 18.46 -9.09 -26.14
N ASN A 100 17.77 -8.10 -25.56
CA ASN A 100 16.70 -7.34 -26.21
C ASN A 100 17.24 -6.18 -27.08
N ARG A 101 18.55 -5.92 -27.07
CA ARG A 101 19.18 -4.75 -27.70
C ARG A 101 18.78 -4.54 -29.17
N ALA A 102 18.61 -5.62 -29.94
CA ALA A 102 18.22 -5.53 -31.36
C ALA A 102 16.83 -4.89 -31.58
N ALA A 103 15.94 -4.96 -30.60
CA ALA A 103 14.61 -4.34 -30.62
C ALA A 103 14.62 -2.90 -30.10
N MET A 104 15.77 -2.38 -29.63
CA MET A 104 15.89 -1.05 -29.04
C MET A 104 16.47 -0.05 -30.03
N ALA A 105 16.04 1.21 -29.93
CA ALA A 105 16.77 2.32 -30.56
C ALA A 105 17.93 2.73 -29.65
N ARG A 106 19.13 2.90 -30.23
CA ARG A 106 20.32 3.25 -29.46
C ARG A 106 20.54 4.77 -29.44
N ILE A 107 20.75 5.34 -28.26
CA ILE A 107 21.12 6.75 -28.03
C ILE A 107 22.50 6.78 -27.37
N ALA A 108 23.50 7.35 -28.05
CA ALA A 108 24.91 7.31 -27.67
C ALA A 108 25.48 8.69 -27.36
N THR A 109 26.17 8.89 -26.22
CA THR A 109 27.05 10.04 -26.06
C THR A 109 28.43 9.77 -26.64
N LEU A 110 28.99 10.75 -27.35
CA LEU A 110 30.38 10.79 -27.83
C LEU A 110 31.27 11.66 -26.93
N THR A 111 30.76 12.09 -25.79
CA THR A 111 31.41 13.04 -24.89
C THR A 111 31.39 12.50 -23.47
N SER A 112 32.04 13.20 -22.55
CA SER A 112 31.98 12.86 -21.12
C SER A 112 30.64 13.23 -20.46
N SER A 113 29.74 13.91 -21.17
CA SER A 113 28.40 14.29 -20.71
C SER A 113 27.37 13.19 -21.00
N ALA A 114 26.25 13.22 -20.29
CA ALA A 114 25.14 12.29 -20.46
C ALA A 114 24.61 12.25 -21.91
N ALA A 115 24.15 11.07 -22.32
CA ALA A 115 23.51 10.87 -23.62
C ALA A 115 22.10 11.45 -23.65
N ILE A 116 21.39 11.39 -22.51
CA ILE A 116 20.09 12.04 -22.31
C ILE A 116 20.18 12.90 -21.05
N GLY A 117 19.77 14.16 -21.16
CA GLY A 117 19.62 15.10 -20.05
C GLY A 117 18.25 15.77 -20.06
N THR A 118 17.91 16.47 -18.99
CA THR A 118 16.69 17.28 -18.88
C THR A 118 17.04 18.77 -18.85
N GLU A 119 16.21 19.62 -19.45
CA GLU A 119 16.12 21.02 -19.04
C GLU A 119 15.56 21.16 -17.62
N ALA A 120 15.85 22.28 -16.96
CA ALA A 120 15.21 22.61 -15.68
C ALA A 120 13.69 22.65 -15.84
N GLY A 121 12.97 21.96 -14.94
CA GLY A 121 11.53 21.83 -14.97
C GLY A 121 10.98 20.94 -16.11
N ALA A 122 11.80 20.20 -16.85
CA ALA A 122 11.30 19.28 -17.86
C ALA A 122 10.41 18.19 -17.24
N HIS A 123 9.27 17.89 -17.85
CA HIS A 123 8.30 16.98 -17.23
C HIS A 123 7.47 16.15 -18.20
N HIS A 124 6.82 15.10 -17.67
CA HIS A 124 5.87 14.23 -18.37
C HIS A 124 6.46 13.48 -19.57
N TYR A 125 7.66 12.92 -19.39
CA TYR A 125 8.34 12.09 -20.41
C TYR A 125 8.42 10.63 -20.00
N ARG A 126 8.03 9.73 -20.90
CA ARG A 126 8.27 8.28 -20.75
C ARG A 126 9.18 7.76 -21.86
N LEU A 127 10.31 7.18 -21.46
CA LEU A 127 11.27 6.52 -22.34
C LEU A 127 11.00 5.01 -22.31
N VAL A 128 10.66 4.41 -23.46
CA VAL A 128 10.29 2.99 -23.54
C VAL A 128 11.19 2.23 -24.51
N GLY A 129 11.91 1.23 -24.01
CA GLY A 129 12.63 0.31 -24.89
C GLY A 129 13.83 0.92 -25.60
N LEU A 130 14.56 1.83 -24.92
CA LEU A 130 15.73 2.49 -25.48
C LEU A 130 17.01 1.88 -24.93
N GLU A 131 18.03 1.76 -25.77
CA GLU A 131 19.41 1.51 -25.36
C GLU A 131 20.09 2.88 -25.21
N VAL A 132 20.40 3.30 -23.99
CA VAL A 132 21.08 4.57 -23.72
C VAL A 132 22.48 4.28 -23.22
N ALA A 133 23.51 4.75 -23.93
CA ALA A 133 24.85 4.30 -23.64
C ALA A 133 25.95 5.32 -23.94
N VAL A 134 27.12 5.03 -23.40
CA VAL A 134 28.40 5.66 -23.77
C VAL A 134 28.93 4.97 -25.04
N ASP A 135 29.48 5.74 -25.98
CA ASP A 135 30.19 5.18 -27.16
C ASP A 135 31.58 4.68 -26.75
N ASP A 136 32.04 3.58 -27.35
CA ASP A 136 33.32 2.93 -27.01
C ASP A 136 34.56 3.84 -27.16
N SER A 137 34.43 4.95 -27.89
CA SER A 137 35.48 5.97 -28.04
C SER A 137 35.66 6.86 -26.80
N VAL A 138 34.75 6.84 -25.83
CA VAL A 138 34.78 7.72 -24.65
C VAL A 138 35.44 7.03 -23.46
N SER A 139 36.67 7.39 -23.14
CA SER A 139 37.40 6.77 -22.02
C SER A 139 36.89 7.16 -20.63
N LEU A 140 36.20 8.30 -20.50
CA LEU A 140 35.67 8.81 -19.23
C LEU A 140 34.33 9.51 -19.45
N SER A 141 33.29 9.05 -18.78
CA SER A 141 31.98 9.68 -18.73
C SER A 141 31.52 9.93 -17.29
N TYR A 142 30.83 11.06 -17.08
CA TYR A 142 30.26 11.45 -15.79
C TYR A 142 28.79 11.03 -15.61
N GLY A 143 28.14 10.52 -16.67
CA GLY A 143 26.72 10.16 -16.65
C GLY A 143 26.27 9.52 -17.97
N VAL A 144 25.22 8.69 -17.93
CA VAL A 144 24.54 8.19 -19.15
C VAL A 144 23.19 8.88 -19.32
N VAL A 145 22.41 8.96 -18.24
CA VAL A 145 21.15 9.70 -18.13
C VAL A 145 21.26 10.68 -16.97
N ALA A 146 20.96 11.95 -17.22
CA ALA A 146 20.93 13.00 -16.20
C ALA A 146 19.52 13.55 -16.05
N LEU A 147 18.81 13.17 -14.99
CA LEU A 147 17.49 13.69 -14.66
C LEU A 147 17.64 14.74 -13.57
N GLY A 148 17.68 16.01 -13.95
CA GLY A 148 17.98 17.12 -13.04
C GLY A 148 19.46 17.48 -12.97
N ASP A 149 19.77 18.41 -12.07
CA ASP A 149 21.11 18.97 -11.88
C ASP A 149 21.45 19.13 -10.38
N ILE A 150 22.73 19.00 -10.07
CA ILE A 150 23.32 19.27 -8.74
C ILE A 150 24.18 20.54 -8.76
N GLY A 151 24.12 21.32 -9.83
CA GLY A 151 24.78 22.60 -10.05
C GLY A 151 23.83 23.79 -9.83
N PRO A 152 24.28 25.03 -10.14
CA PRO A 152 23.49 26.23 -9.88
C PRO A 152 22.21 26.34 -10.73
N GLY A 153 21.96 25.41 -11.67
CA GLY A 153 20.77 25.39 -12.50
C GLY A 153 19.52 24.85 -11.80
N GLN A 154 19.67 24.21 -10.63
CA GLN A 154 18.55 23.63 -9.87
C GLN A 154 18.72 23.92 -8.38
N THR A 155 18.15 25.04 -7.93
CA THR A 155 18.27 25.51 -6.53
C THR A 155 16.93 25.67 -5.82
N THR A 156 15.83 25.52 -6.56
CA THR A 156 14.45 25.53 -6.03
C THR A 156 13.67 24.32 -6.53
N LEU A 157 12.57 23.96 -5.87
CA LEU A 157 11.69 22.87 -6.31
C LEU A 157 11.07 23.11 -7.70
N ALA A 158 10.90 24.37 -8.12
CA ALA A 158 10.35 24.70 -9.43
C ALA A 158 11.32 24.39 -10.58
N ASP A 159 12.61 24.30 -10.30
CA ASP A 159 13.64 23.95 -11.30
C ASP A 159 13.76 22.43 -11.50
N VAL A 160 13.17 21.64 -10.61
CA VAL A 160 13.32 20.17 -10.58
C VAL A 160 12.50 19.53 -11.70
N PRO A 161 13.13 18.77 -12.61
CA PRO A 161 12.40 17.96 -13.59
C PRO A 161 11.50 16.93 -12.88
N HIS A 162 10.30 16.64 -13.38
CA HIS A 162 9.35 15.78 -12.68
C HIS A 162 8.46 14.93 -13.62
N ASP A 163 7.80 13.91 -13.08
CA ASP A 163 6.93 13.00 -13.87
C ASP A 163 7.69 12.35 -15.03
N LEU A 164 8.75 11.61 -14.69
CA LEU A 164 9.64 10.97 -15.65
C LEU A 164 9.58 9.46 -15.48
N VAL A 165 9.52 8.72 -16.59
CA VAL A 165 9.50 7.25 -16.58
C VAL A 165 10.56 6.68 -17.50
N ILE A 166 11.40 5.80 -16.96
CA ILE A 166 12.32 4.93 -17.71
C ILE A 166 11.74 3.51 -17.63
N ASP A 167 11.26 3.00 -18.76
CA ASP A 167 10.54 1.71 -18.86
C ASP A 167 11.25 0.79 -19.86
N ARG A 168 11.66 -0.40 -19.41
CA ARG A 168 12.28 -1.42 -20.26
C ARG A 168 13.48 -0.89 -21.07
N CYS A 169 14.26 0.00 -20.48
CA CYS A 169 15.45 0.56 -21.11
C CYS A 169 16.70 -0.20 -20.69
N TYR A 170 17.73 -0.16 -21.55
CA TYR A 170 19.07 -0.64 -21.23
C TYR A 170 20.03 0.55 -21.15
N VAL A 171 20.45 0.91 -19.94
CA VAL A 171 21.36 2.04 -19.67
C VAL A 171 22.74 1.50 -19.34
N HIS A 172 23.78 1.82 -20.13
CA HIS A 172 25.08 1.20 -19.89
C HIS A 172 26.33 1.98 -20.32
N GLY A 173 27.44 1.65 -19.68
CA GLY A 173 28.79 2.04 -20.09
C GLY A 173 29.38 1.09 -21.12
N HIS A 174 30.70 0.93 -21.12
CA HIS A 174 31.38 -0.10 -21.90
C HIS A 174 32.63 -0.58 -21.15
N PRO A 175 33.10 -1.83 -21.37
CA PRO A 175 34.16 -2.43 -20.55
C PRO A 175 35.51 -1.69 -20.55
N GLY A 176 35.76 -0.86 -21.56
CA GLY A 176 37.01 -0.11 -21.74
C GLY A 176 36.99 1.31 -21.17
N GLY A 177 35.87 1.77 -20.62
CA GLY A 177 35.68 3.14 -20.17
C GLY A 177 35.51 3.27 -18.66
N ASN A 178 35.80 4.45 -18.14
CA ASN A 178 35.45 4.86 -16.79
C ASN A 178 34.10 5.56 -16.80
N LEU A 179 33.13 5.10 -16.00
CA LEU A 179 31.79 5.69 -15.92
C LEU A 179 31.41 6.01 -14.48
N LYS A 180 31.07 7.28 -14.22
CA LYS A 180 30.66 7.73 -12.89
C LYS A 180 29.21 7.37 -12.53
N ARG A 181 28.26 7.58 -13.45
CA ARG A 181 26.82 7.41 -13.14
C ARG A 181 26.06 6.81 -14.30
N GLY A 182 25.21 5.84 -14.01
CA GLY A 182 24.17 5.41 -14.94
C GLY A 182 23.11 6.48 -15.06
N ILE A 183 22.30 6.61 -14.00
CA ILE A 183 21.22 7.57 -13.89
C ILE A 183 21.50 8.50 -12.71
N ALA A 184 21.70 9.79 -12.99
CA ALA A 184 21.59 10.83 -11.97
C ALA A 184 20.10 11.12 -11.75
N LEU A 185 19.64 10.95 -10.51
CA LEU A 185 18.24 11.00 -10.09
C LEU A 185 17.99 12.24 -9.22
N ASP A 186 18.18 13.40 -9.83
CA ASP A 186 17.99 14.72 -9.23
C ASP A 186 16.64 15.33 -9.64
N SER A 187 15.69 14.49 -10.06
CA SER A 187 14.31 14.81 -10.45
C SER A 187 13.31 14.49 -9.33
N ALA A 188 12.04 14.83 -9.53
CA ALA A 188 10.90 14.42 -8.70
C ALA A 188 10.01 13.41 -9.44
N ARG A 189 9.12 12.71 -8.72
CA ARG A 189 8.09 11.82 -9.29
C ARG A 189 8.61 10.93 -10.42
N THR A 190 9.73 10.25 -10.18
CA THR A 190 10.43 9.50 -11.23
C THR A 190 10.30 8.00 -11.00
N ALA A 191 9.90 7.28 -12.06
CA ALA A 191 9.84 5.83 -12.08
C ALA A 191 10.90 5.23 -13.00
N ILE A 192 11.66 4.26 -12.50
CA ILE A 192 12.60 3.42 -13.24
C ILE A 192 12.11 1.99 -13.08
N VAL A 193 11.56 1.43 -14.14
CA VAL A 193 10.88 0.13 -14.09
C VAL A 193 11.37 -0.80 -15.20
N ASP A 194 11.41 -2.09 -14.86
CA ASP A 194 11.65 -3.17 -15.82
C ASP A 194 12.95 -3.01 -16.64
N SER A 195 13.92 -2.25 -16.13
CA SER A 195 15.09 -1.79 -16.87
C SER A 195 16.38 -2.51 -16.47
N TYR A 196 17.40 -2.41 -17.31
CA TYR A 196 18.72 -3.01 -17.10
C TYR A 196 19.77 -1.89 -17.08
N ILE A 197 20.47 -1.70 -15.96
CA ILE A 197 21.49 -0.66 -15.79
C ILE A 197 22.81 -1.33 -15.43
N ALA A 198 23.82 -1.27 -16.32
CA ALA A 198 25.03 -2.11 -16.21
C ALA A 198 26.30 -1.54 -16.85
N ASP A 199 27.46 -2.13 -16.56
CA ASP A 199 28.79 -1.66 -16.96
C ASP A 199 29.18 -0.29 -16.37
N LEU A 200 28.85 -0.06 -15.10
CA LEU A 200 29.19 1.18 -14.40
C LEU A 200 30.35 0.93 -13.43
N HIS A 201 31.55 1.20 -13.91
CA HIS A 201 32.75 0.96 -13.14
C HIS A 201 33.77 2.07 -13.36
N SER A 202 34.59 2.33 -12.33
CA SER A 202 35.74 3.20 -12.48
C SER A 202 36.84 2.92 -11.47
N ASP A 203 38.09 3.08 -11.90
CA ASP A 203 39.29 2.96 -11.06
C ASP A 203 39.75 4.30 -10.44
N VAL A 204 39.12 5.42 -10.83
CA VAL A 204 39.51 6.78 -10.41
C VAL A 204 38.40 7.56 -9.70
N GLN A 205 37.17 7.06 -9.70
CA GLN A 205 36.03 7.70 -9.05
C GLN A 205 34.94 6.68 -8.68
N ASP A 206 34.03 7.08 -7.81
CA ASP A 206 32.87 6.26 -7.47
C ASP A 206 31.95 6.13 -8.69
N ALA A 207 31.54 4.89 -9.00
CA ALA A 207 30.67 4.54 -10.10
C ALA A 207 29.31 4.04 -9.59
N GLN A 208 28.22 4.77 -9.85
CA GLN A 208 26.87 4.46 -9.34
C GLN A 208 25.86 4.10 -10.41
N ALA A 209 25.05 3.05 -10.18
CA ALA A 209 23.92 2.72 -11.06
C ALA A 209 22.86 3.80 -11.06
N ILE A 210 22.40 4.16 -9.86
CA ILE A 210 21.47 5.26 -9.64
C ILE A 210 22.01 6.08 -8.48
N ALA A 211 22.11 7.39 -8.65
CA ALA A 211 22.50 8.30 -7.57
C ALA A 211 21.58 9.51 -7.55
N GLY A 212 20.92 9.77 -6.42
CA GLY A 212 20.10 10.96 -6.22
C GLY A 212 20.68 11.86 -5.13
N VAL A 213 20.86 13.14 -5.42
CA VAL A 213 21.38 14.13 -4.46
C VAL A 213 20.36 15.23 -4.22
N ASN A 214 19.86 15.84 -5.31
CA ASN A 214 19.07 17.06 -5.30
C ASN A 214 17.60 16.83 -5.71
N GLY A 215 17.18 15.56 -5.82
CA GLY A 215 15.83 15.14 -6.16
C GLY A 215 14.95 14.89 -4.92
N PRO A 216 13.76 15.50 -4.80
CA PRO A 216 12.93 15.40 -3.60
C PRO A 216 12.12 14.10 -3.48
N GLY A 217 11.96 13.33 -4.57
CA GLY A 217 11.02 12.22 -4.66
C GLY A 217 9.58 12.66 -4.97
N PRO A 218 8.58 11.76 -4.90
CA PRO A 218 8.69 10.31 -4.69
C PRO A 218 9.46 9.61 -5.81
N PHE A 219 10.00 8.43 -5.50
CA PHE A 219 10.75 7.61 -6.45
C PHE A 219 10.20 6.18 -6.50
N LYS A 220 10.11 5.62 -7.70
CA LYS A 220 9.80 4.21 -7.92
C LYS A 220 10.93 3.54 -8.68
N VAL A 221 11.63 2.63 -8.04
CA VAL A 221 12.70 1.83 -8.66
C VAL A 221 12.29 0.38 -8.49
N VAL A 222 11.64 -0.20 -9.51
CA VAL A 222 11.01 -1.51 -9.38
C VAL A 222 11.36 -2.45 -10.54
N ASN A 223 11.72 -3.70 -10.21
CA ASN A 223 12.00 -4.76 -11.17
C ASN A 223 13.16 -4.44 -12.13
N ASN A 224 14.24 -3.82 -11.62
CA ASN A 224 15.42 -3.49 -12.42
C ASN A 224 16.59 -4.43 -12.16
N TYR A 225 17.54 -4.51 -13.08
CA TYR A 225 18.89 -4.99 -12.79
C TYR A 225 19.80 -3.77 -12.64
N LEU A 226 20.50 -3.68 -11.51
CA LEU A 226 21.42 -2.59 -11.20
C LEU A 226 22.81 -3.17 -10.99
N GLU A 227 23.78 -2.69 -11.75
CA GLU A 227 25.16 -3.15 -11.67
C GLU A 227 26.12 -1.96 -11.70
N ALA A 228 26.88 -1.79 -10.61
CA ALA A 228 27.90 -0.76 -10.51
C ALA A 228 29.02 -1.15 -9.53
N ALA A 229 30.24 -0.66 -9.77
CA ALA A 229 31.40 -1.01 -8.94
C ALA A 229 31.31 -0.37 -7.55
N ALA A 230 30.93 0.91 -7.46
CA ALA A 230 30.65 1.57 -6.20
C ALA A 230 29.23 1.25 -5.73
N GLU A 231 28.32 2.22 -5.68
CA GLU A 231 26.94 2.01 -5.21
C GLU A 231 25.98 1.59 -6.33
N ASN A 232 25.26 0.47 -6.19
CA ASN A 232 24.20 0.15 -7.16
C ASN A 232 23.05 1.15 -7.04
N ILE A 233 22.75 1.63 -5.84
CA ILE A 233 21.92 2.82 -5.64
C ILE A 233 22.38 3.61 -4.40
N MET A 234 22.40 4.93 -4.51
CA MET A 234 22.70 5.84 -3.39
C MET A 234 21.79 7.07 -3.40
N PHE A 235 21.35 7.50 -2.21
CA PHE A 235 20.84 8.85 -1.98
C PHE A 235 21.77 9.66 -1.07
N GLY A 236 22.23 10.81 -1.57
CA GLY A 236 23.25 11.67 -0.95
C GLY A 236 24.64 11.51 -1.59
N GLY A 237 25.70 11.69 -0.79
CA GLY A 237 27.10 11.71 -1.28
C GLY A 237 27.59 13.10 -1.69
N SER A 238 26.71 14.09 -1.66
CA SER A 238 26.97 15.53 -1.72
C SER A 238 25.74 16.24 -1.10
N ASN A 239 25.84 17.50 -0.72
CA ASN A 239 24.70 18.24 -0.18
C ASN A 239 23.72 18.64 -1.30
N PRO A 240 22.40 18.46 -1.09
CA PRO A 240 21.40 19.01 -1.99
C PRO A 240 21.54 20.54 -2.04
N ARG A 241 21.31 21.12 -3.22
CA ARG A 241 21.32 22.57 -3.40
C ARG A 241 20.02 23.23 -2.94
N ILE A 242 18.94 22.47 -2.88
CA ILE A 242 17.64 22.93 -2.40
C ILE A 242 17.63 22.84 -0.86
N PRO A 243 17.52 23.97 -0.13
CA PRO A 243 17.52 23.95 1.33
C PRO A 243 16.38 23.13 1.91
N GLY A 244 16.66 22.35 2.96
CA GLY A 244 15.69 21.48 3.62
C GLY A 244 15.31 20.20 2.84
N LEU A 245 15.90 19.95 1.68
CA LEU A 245 15.55 18.78 0.86
C LEU A 245 16.06 17.48 1.48
N ILE A 246 15.13 16.54 1.67
CA ILE A 246 15.38 15.13 2.02
C ILE A 246 14.66 14.30 0.96
N PRO A 247 15.38 13.47 0.16
CA PRO A 247 14.73 12.53 -0.76
C PRO A 247 13.71 11.68 -0.01
N SER A 248 12.46 11.70 -0.47
CA SER A 248 11.34 11.11 0.28
C SER A 248 10.52 10.14 -0.56
N ASP A 249 9.79 9.25 0.11
CA ASP A 249 8.77 8.39 -0.51
C ASP A 249 9.37 7.49 -1.62
N ILE A 250 10.30 6.64 -1.20
CA ILE A 250 11.14 5.83 -2.09
C ILE A 250 10.63 4.39 -2.09
N GLU A 251 10.07 3.95 -3.20
CA GLU A 251 9.71 2.55 -3.46
C GLU A 251 10.86 1.85 -4.19
N PHE A 252 11.57 0.94 -3.51
CA PHE A 252 12.65 0.13 -4.07
C PHE A 252 12.32 -1.36 -3.95
N ARG A 253 11.78 -1.96 -5.01
CA ARG A 253 11.29 -3.35 -4.95
C ARG A 253 11.71 -4.23 -6.11
N ARG A 254 11.89 -5.53 -5.84
CA ARG A 254 12.12 -6.55 -6.89
C ARG A 254 13.34 -6.30 -7.77
N ASN A 255 14.26 -5.45 -7.32
CA ASN A 255 15.48 -5.18 -8.04
C ASN A 255 16.49 -6.31 -7.80
N HIS A 256 17.37 -6.49 -8.76
CA HIS A 256 18.57 -7.29 -8.62
C HIS A 256 19.77 -6.35 -8.67
N CYS A 257 20.40 -6.13 -7.51
CA CYS A 257 21.66 -5.41 -7.37
C CYS A 257 22.81 -6.40 -7.33
N SER A 258 23.74 -6.30 -8.27
CA SER A 258 24.90 -7.19 -8.33
C SER A 258 26.18 -6.45 -8.68
N LYS A 259 27.32 -7.01 -8.30
CA LYS A 259 28.62 -6.64 -8.86
C LYS A 259 29.30 -7.84 -9.51
N PRO A 260 29.84 -7.73 -10.73
CA PRO A 260 30.62 -8.81 -11.34
C PRO A 260 31.86 -9.11 -10.50
N THR A 261 32.02 -10.36 -10.08
CA THR A 261 33.19 -10.77 -9.27
C THR A 261 34.51 -10.62 -10.01
N SER A 262 34.48 -10.51 -11.34
CA SER A 262 35.63 -10.18 -12.19
C SER A 262 36.18 -8.77 -11.95
N TRP A 263 35.46 -7.88 -11.27
CA TRP A 263 35.89 -6.51 -10.96
C TRP A 263 36.75 -6.39 -9.71
N ARG A 264 36.95 -7.48 -8.97
CA ARG A 264 37.78 -7.49 -7.76
C ARG A 264 39.20 -7.04 -8.06
N GLY A 265 39.65 -6.02 -7.32
CA GLY A 265 40.99 -5.44 -7.45
C GLY A 265 41.18 -4.55 -8.69
N LEU A 266 40.13 -4.26 -9.45
CA LEU A 266 40.20 -3.41 -10.65
C LEU A 266 39.61 -2.01 -10.43
N TYR A 267 38.53 -1.89 -9.67
CA TYR A 267 37.75 -0.66 -9.56
C TYR A 267 37.52 -0.23 -8.11
N VAL A 268 37.11 1.03 -7.92
CA VAL A 268 36.65 1.55 -6.63
C VAL A 268 35.33 0.85 -6.27
N VAL A 269 35.34 0.12 -5.15
CA VAL A 269 34.20 -0.68 -4.70
C VAL A 269 33.56 -0.08 -3.47
N LYS A 270 32.22 -0.04 -3.47
CA LYS A 270 31.37 0.38 -2.35
C LYS A 270 30.19 -0.58 -2.23
N ASN A 271 29.07 -0.10 -1.73
CA ASN A 271 27.98 -0.92 -1.19
C ASN A 271 26.92 -1.23 -2.25
N LEU A 272 25.93 -2.08 -1.97
CA LEU A 272 24.86 -2.37 -2.92
C LEU A 272 23.69 -1.36 -2.77
N PHE A 273 23.46 -0.86 -1.56
CA PHE A 273 22.42 0.12 -1.26
C PHE A 273 22.90 1.09 -0.19
N GLU A 274 22.78 2.40 -0.43
CA GLU A 274 23.25 3.40 0.51
C GLU A 274 22.30 4.59 0.68
N LEU A 275 22.03 4.96 1.93
CA LEU A 275 21.35 6.20 2.29
C LEU A 275 22.29 7.05 3.16
N LYS A 276 22.59 8.23 2.63
CA LYS A 276 23.21 9.34 3.37
C LYS A 276 22.22 10.47 3.65
N ASN A 277 21.13 10.51 2.88
CA ASN A 277 19.97 11.35 3.11
C ASN A 277 18.75 10.63 2.50
N GLY A 278 17.65 10.50 3.22
CA GLY A 278 16.45 9.83 2.75
C GLY A 278 15.41 9.56 3.85
N GLN A 279 14.13 9.65 3.51
CA GLN A 279 13.04 9.29 4.42
C GLN A 279 11.85 8.59 3.75
N ARG A 280 11.12 7.78 4.53
CA ARG A 280 9.95 7.00 4.08
C ARG A 280 10.33 6.11 2.90
N VAL A 281 11.22 5.16 3.17
CA VAL A 281 11.86 4.28 2.19
C VAL A 281 11.34 2.86 2.38
N LEU A 282 10.81 2.27 1.31
CA LEU A 282 10.43 0.86 1.25
C LEU A 282 11.43 0.08 0.38
N VAL A 283 12.19 -0.80 1.00
CA VAL A 283 13.13 -1.73 0.37
C VAL A 283 12.59 -3.14 0.52
N ASP A 284 11.86 -3.63 -0.49
CA ASP A 284 11.11 -4.89 -0.38
C ASP A 284 11.33 -5.88 -1.54
N GLY A 285 11.59 -7.14 -1.21
CA GLY A 285 11.63 -8.21 -2.22
C GLY A 285 12.81 -8.10 -3.20
N ASN A 286 13.95 -7.53 -2.79
CA ASN A 286 15.12 -7.36 -3.65
C ASN A 286 16.13 -8.51 -3.51
N LEU A 287 16.97 -8.68 -4.51
CA LEU A 287 18.19 -9.49 -4.45
C LEU A 287 19.41 -8.56 -4.47
N PHE A 288 20.22 -8.64 -3.43
CA PHE A 288 21.49 -7.94 -3.29
C PHE A 288 22.61 -8.98 -3.25
N GLU A 289 23.53 -8.96 -4.20
CA GLU A 289 24.63 -9.93 -4.20
C GLU A 289 25.98 -9.43 -4.71
N ASN A 290 27.02 -10.14 -4.30
CA ASN A 290 28.42 -9.96 -4.71
C ASN A 290 29.01 -8.61 -4.23
N ASN A 291 29.19 -8.45 -2.94
CA ASN A 291 29.79 -7.27 -2.32
C ASN A 291 31.04 -7.64 -1.52
N TRP A 292 32.05 -6.78 -1.50
CA TRP A 292 33.31 -7.05 -0.80
C TRP A 292 33.96 -5.74 -0.35
N VAL A 293 35.04 -5.86 0.43
CA VAL A 293 35.79 -4.69 0.93
C VAL A 293 36.30 -3.81 -0.21
N GLY A 294 36.00 -2.53 -0.11
CA GLY A 294 36.54 -1.47 -0.96
C GLY A 294 37.74 -0.77 -0.33
N ALA A 295 38.25 0.27 -0.99
CA ALA A 295 39.35 1.07 -0.45
C ALA A 295 38.93 1.89 0.79
N ASP A 296 37.68 2.33 0.84
CA ASP A 296 37.11 3.23 1.87
C ASP A 296 35.81 2.69 2.51
N GLN A 297 35.41 1.46 2.19
CA GLN A 297 34.22 0.80 2.74
C GLN A 297 34.56 -0.59 3.30
N ASP A 298 33.92 -0.95 4.41
CA ASP A 298 34.23 -2.16 5.18
C ASP A 298 33.65 -3.47 4.59
N GLY A 299 32.94 -3.36 3.46
CA GLY A 299 32.32 -4.47 2.75
C GLY A 299 30.86 -4.73 3.15
N SER A 300 30.23 -3.85 3.93
CA SER A 300 28.78 -3.90 4.20
C SER A 300 27.95 -3.79 2.91
N ALA A 301 26.94 -4.65 2.74
CA ALA A 301 26.06 -4.57 1.57
C ALA A 301 25.14 -3.36 1.62
N ILE A 302 24.63 -3.04 2.82
CA ILE A 302 23.62 -2.02 3.07
C ILE A 302 24.19 -0.98 4.02
N VAL A 303 24.12 0.31 3.67
CA VAL A 303 24.72 1.39 4.45
C VAL A 303 23.70 2.50 4.72
N LEU A 304 23.35 2.71 5.98
CA LEU A 304 22.41 3.70 6.47
C LEU A 304 23.16 4.70 7.36
N THR A 305 23.84 5.65 6.74
CA THR A 305 24.81 6.51 7.43
C THR A 305 24.56 7.96 7.03
N PRO A 306 23.79 8.72 7.83
CA PRO A 306 23.39 10.05 7.44
C PRO A 306 24.65 10.94 7.34
N ARG A 307 24.74 11.76 6.28
CA ARG A 307 25.89 12.65 6.05
C ARG A 307 25.44 14.07 5.71
N ASN A 308 26.19 15.06 6.18
CA ASN A 308 25.95 16.49 5.96
C ASN A 308 27.16 17.23 5.35
N SER A 309 28.00 16.51 4.60
CA SER A 309 29.30 16.96 4.07
C SER A 309 29.28 18.42 3.59
N TYR A 310 30.06 19.33 4.19
CA TYR A 310 30.10 20.75 3.77
C TYR A 310 30.67 20.89 2.35
N ASP A 311 29.79 20.81 1.35
CA ASP A 311 30.07 21.03 -0.06
C ASP A 311 28.93 21.85 -0.71
N ASN A 312 29.10 22.24 -1.98
CA ASN A 312 28.14 23.06 -2.75
C ASN A 312 27.72 24.42 -2.15
N GLY A 313 28.35 24.86 -1.06
CA GLY A 313 28.02 26.11 -0.36
C GLY A 313 26.74 26.02 0.49
N VAL A 314 26.28 24.79 0.80
CA VAL A 314 25.05 24.53 1.55
C VAL A 314 25.40 23.77 2.84
N ASP A 315 24.81 24.19 3.96
CA ASP A 315 24.93 23.52 5.25
C ASP A 315 23.73 22.56 5.46
N ALA A 316 23.84 21.31 4.99
CA ALA A 316 22.74 20.35 4.98
C ALA A 316 22.56 19.59 6.32
N ARG A 317 22.54 20.32 7.43
CA ARG A 317 22.38 19.71 8.78
C ARG A 317 21.06 18.96 8.98
N TRP A 318 20.06 19.29 8.16
CA TRP A 318 18.77 18.61 8.12
C TRP A 318 18.80 17.23 7.45
N SER A 319 19.91 16.84 6.80
CA SER A 319 20.04 15.50 6.21
C SER A 319 19.68 14.45 7.25
N ALA A 320 18.82 13.51 6.88
CA ALA A 320 18.31 12.49 7.79
C ALA A 320 18.27 11.14 7.08
N VAL A 321 18.44 10.07 7.84
CA VAL A 321 18.09 8.71 7.39
C VAL A 321 17.03 8.21 8.35
N GLN A 322 15.76 8.20 7.93
CA GLN A 322 14.68 7.83 8.81
C GLN A 322 13.53 7.14 8.09
N ASP A 323 12.69 6.43 8.83
CA ASP A 323 11.51 5.77 8.26
C ASP A 323 11.89 4.80 7.13
N VAL A 324 12.78 3.85 7.44
CA VAL A 324 13.27 2.86 6.47
C VAL A 324 12.69 1.49 6.78
N THR A 325 11.91 0.95 5.86
CA THR A 325 11.42 -0.44 5.88
C THR A 325 12.28 -1.30 4.95
N PHE A 326 12.97 -2.30 5.50
CA PHE A 326 13.80 -3.25 4.76
C PHE A 326 13.27 -4.68 4.99
N THR A 327 12.48 -5.18 4.04
CA THR A 327 11.73 -6.43 4.20
C THR A 327 11.81 -7.41 3.03
N ASN A 328 11.68 -8.70 3.30
CA ASN A 328 11.55 -9.74 2.27
C ASN A 328 12.72 -9.79 1.26
N ASN A 329 13.90 -9.27 1.63
CA ASN A 329 15.06 -9.22 0.75
C ASN A 329 15.94 -10.47 0.93
N VAL A 330 16.71 -10.77 -0.12
CA VAL A 330 17.87 -11.66 -0.04
C VAL A 330 19.11 -10.81 -0.19
N VAL A 331 19.95 -10.79 0.83
CA VAL A 331 21.30 -10.24 0.78
C VAL A 331 22.25 -11.41 0.87
N ARG A 332 23.09 -11.62 -0.14
CA ARG A 332 24.04 -12.72 -0.12
C ARG A 332 25.39 -12.36 -0.66
N HIS A 333 26.38 -13.21 -0.42
CA HIS A 333 27.67 -13.10 -1.08
C HIS A 333 28.30 -11.72 -0.81
N SER A 334 28.41 -11.35 0.45
CA SER A 334 28.79 -9.99 0.87
C SER A 334 29.83 -10.02 1.98
N GLY A 335 30.71 -9.01 2.04
CA GLY A 335 31.68 -8.87 3.13
C GLY A 335 31.08 -8.59 4.51
N GLY A 336 29.89 -8.00 4.55
CA GLY A 336 29.10 -7.72 5.74
C GLY A 336 27.63 -7.44 5.38
N GLY A 337 26.78 -7.35 6.39
CA GLY A 337 25.35 -7.07 6.25
C GLY A 337 25.06 -5.57 6.17
N LEU A 338 24.52 -5.03 7.26
CA LEU A 338 24.05 -3.65 7.37
C LEU A 338 24.93 -2.84 8.32
N SER A 339 25.38 -1.68 7.85
CA SER A 339 26.04 -0.66 8.66
C SER A 339 25.10 0.52 8.89
N LEU A 340 24.99 0.97 10.14
CA LEU A 340 24.13 2.08 10.55
C LEU A 340 24.91 3.05 11.44
N LEU A 341 24.85 4.33 11.09
CA LEU A 341 25.24 5.42 11.97
C LEU A 341 24.02 6.24 12.38
N GLY A 342 23.97 6.63 13.64
CA GLY A 342 23.00 7.55 14.19
C GLY A 342 23.18 8.97 13.67
N LEU A 343 24.42 9.41 13.55
CA LEU A 343 24.81 10.77 13.19
C LEU A 343 26.06 10.73 12.30
N ASP A 344 26.30 11.81 11.56
CA ASP A 344 27.58 11.98 10.85
C ASP A 344 28.76 12.03 11.83
N THR A 345 29.80 11.26 11.53
CA THR A 345 31.08 11.26 12.25
C THR A 345 31.80 12.62 12.28
N SER A 346 31.45 13.55 11.38
CA SER A 346 31.97 14.93 11.41
C SER A 346 31.14 15.88 12.29
N GLY A 347 30.00 15.43 12.83
CA GLY A 347 29.12 16.22 13.69
C GLY A 347 28.25 17.22 12.92
N GLY A 348 27.48 18.03 13.66
CA GLY A 348 26.66 19.11 13.11
C GLY A 348 25.37 18.66 12.43
N GLN A 349 24.89 17.46 12.70
CA GLN A 349 23.62 16.98 12.17
C GLN A 349 22.48 17.24 13.16
N ASP A 350 21.33 17.66 12.65
CA ASP A 350 20.18 18.05 13.49
C ASP A 350 19.20 16.87 13.71
N VAL A 351 19.34 15.79 12.93
CA VAL A 351 18.44 14.63 12.95
C VAL A 351 19.24 13.34 13.08
N GLN A 352 18.94 12.58 14.12
CA GLN A 352 19.49 11.25 14.34
C GLN A 352 18.76 10.21 13.49
N THR A 353 19.47 9.21 12.97
CA THR A 353 18.88 8.08 12.25
C THR A 353 17.85 7.37 13.11
N GLN A 354 16.62 7.22 12.58
CA GLN A 354 15.49 6.76 13.39
C GLN A 354 14.42 5.97 12.64
N ARG A 355 13.71 5.10 13.36
CA ARG A 355 12.58 4.29 12.87
C ARG A 355 13.00 3.43 11.67
N ILE A 356 13.84 2.45 11.97
CA ILE A 356 14.41 1.52 10.98
C ILE A 356 13.87 0.13 11.27
N LEU A 357 13.27 -0.52 10.26
CA LEU A 357 12.77 -1.88 10.34
C LEU A 357 13.55 -2.79 9.39
N VAL A 358 14.22 -3.79 9.94
CA VAL A 358 14.90 -4.85 9.21
C VAL A 358 14.18 -6.16 9.53
N ARG A 359 13.29 -6.61 8.64
CA ARG A 359 12.45 -7.77 8.96
C ARG A 359 12.24 -8.75 7.83
N ASN A 360 12.19 -10.04 8.16
CA ASN A 360 11.89 -11.10 7.20
C ASN A 360 12.86 -11.13 6.01
N ASN A 361 14.16 -11.00 6.27
CA ASN A 361 15.18 -11.07 5.23
C ASN A 361 16.05 -12.31 5.40
N LEU A 362 16.53 -12.84 4.28
CA LEU A 362 17.62 -13.81 4.26
C LEU A 362 18.94 -13.07 4.06
N TRP A 363 19.88 -13.31 4.97
CA TRP A 363 21.25 -12.84 4.89
C TRP A 363 22.17 -14.06 4.79
N ASP A 364 22.65 -14.38 3.59
CA ASP A 364 23.38 -15.62 3.32
C ASP A 364 24.84 -15.37 2.91
N ASP A 365 25.75 -16.24 3.35
CA ASP A 365 27.17 -16.16 2.96
C ASP A 365 27.79 -14.76 3.21
N LEU A 366 27.62 -14.25 4.44
CA LEU A 366 28.21 -12.97 4.86
C LEU A 366 29.61 -13.15 5.47
N GLY A 367 30.62 -12.62 4.79
CA GLY A 367 32.01 -12.56 5.23
C GLY A 367 32.87 -13.71 4.71
N GLY A 368 33.74 -14.22 5.58
CA GLY A 368 34.71 -15.26 5.27
C GLY A 368 35.83 -14.82 4.32
N ALA A 369 36.72 -15.77 4.00
CA ALA A 369 37.85 -15.54 3.11
C ALA A 369 37.43 -15.16 1.68
N THR A 370 36.23 -15.57 1.28
CA THR A 370 35.70 -15.34 -0.08
C THR A 370 35.27 -13.89 -0.28
N TRP A 371 34.47 -13.31 0.61
CA TRP A 371 33.90 -11.98 0.40
C TRP A 371 34.68 -10.85 1.05
N THR A 372 35.61 -11.19 1.96
CA THR A 372 36.46 -10.25 2.71
C THR A 372 35.67 -9.22 3.52
N GLY A 373 36.24 -8.65 4.59
CA GLY A 373 35.53 -7.68 5.44
C GLY A 373 35.16 -8.22 6.82
N GLY A 374 34.35 -7.45 7.55
CA GLY A 374 34.06 -7.72 8.96
C GLY A 374 33.26 -9.01 9.21
N GLY A 375 32.53 -9.51 8.22
CA GLY A 375 31.65 -10.68 8.31
C GLY A 375 30.52 -10.51 9.32
N ARG A 376 30.21 -9.27 9.69
CA ARG A 376 29.21 -8.89 10.69
C ARG A 376 27.85 -8.79 10.00
N PHE A 377 26.79 -9.18 10.71
CA PHE A 377 25.45 -8.88 10.24
C PHE A 377 25.11 -7.40 10.46
N LEU A 378 25.24 -6.89 11.68
CA LEU A 378 25.00 -5.48 12.01
C LEU A 378 26.27 -4.79 12.51
N THR A 379 26.57 -3.61 11.98
CA THR A 379 27.52 -2.65 12.55
C THR A 379 26.75 -1.39 12.93
N LEU A 380 26.70 -1.05 14.21
CA LEU A 380 25.77 -0.05 14.75
C LEU A 380 26.51 1.04 15.54
N ALA A 381 26.10 2.29 15.37
CA ALA A 381 26.49 3.38 16.26
C ALA A 381 25.32 4.32 16.49
N GLU A 382 24.92 4.50 17.75
CA GLU A 382 24.08 5.61 18.24
C GLU A 382 22.78 5.89 17.46
N GLY A 383 22.04 4.88 16.99
CA GLY A 383 20.74 5.08 16.30
C GLY A 383 19.56 5.26 17.26
N ARG A 384 18.32 5.26 16.75
CA ARG A 384 17.12 5.11 17.58
C ARG A 384 15.99 4.37 16.86
N ASP A 385 15.11 3.72 17.62
CA ASP A 385 13.93 3.02 17.11
C ASP A 385 14.30 1.99 16.01
N LEU A 386 15.29 1.14 16.30
CA LEU A 386 15.75 0.08 15.38
C LEU A 386 15.08 -1.25 15.74
N THR A 387 14.25 -1.75 14.83
CA THR A 387 13.62 -3.07 14.92
C THR A 387 14.25 -4.05 13.94
N VAL A 388 14.76 -5.17 14.47
CA VAL A 388 15.32 -6.28 13.71
C VAL A 388 14.53 -7.54 14.07
N ASP A 389 13.71 -8.03 13.14
CA ASP A 389 12.70 -9.05 13.44
C ASP A 389 12.64 -10.16 12.37
N HIS A 390 12.53 -11.44 12.77
CA HIS A 390 12.34 -12.55 11.83
C HIS A 390 13.38 -12.62 10.69
N ASN A 391 14.66 -12.35 10.94
CA ASN A 391 15.71 -12.53 9.92
C ASN A 391 16.40 -13.89 10.08
N THR A 392 16.77 -14.53 8.96
CA THR A 392 17.67 -15.69 8.94
C THR A 392 19.04 -15.24 8.45
N VAL A 393 20.08 -15.45 9.25
CA VAL A 393 21.39 -14.81 9.07
C VAL A 393 22.53 -15.84 9.17
N LEU A 394 23.28 -15.98 8.09
CA LEU A 394 24.45 -16.85 7.95
C LEU A 394 25.69 -16.00 7.71
N GLN A 395 26.22 -15.46 8.80
CA GLN A 395 27.42 -14.64 8.81
C GLN A 395 28.60 -15.35 9.49
N THR A 396 29.84 -14.94 9.20
CA THR A 396 31.06 -15.56 9.77
C THR A 396 31.57 -14.90 11.05
N SER A 397 31.02 -13.75 11.44
CA SER A 397 31.44 -12.97 12.60
C SER A 397 30.27 -12.62 13.53
N SER A 398 30.31 -11.49 14.23
CA SER A 398 29.26 -11.08 15.16
C SER A 398 27.89 -10.90 14.48
N VAL A 399 26.84 -11.21 15.23
CA VAL A 399 25.44 -10.82 14.93
C VAL A 399 25.35 -9.30 14.90
N SER A 400 25.92 -8.65 15.91
CA SER A 400 26.07 -7.20 15.93
C SER A 400 27.39 -6.77 16.54
N HIS A 401 27.89 -5.63 16.08
CA HIS A 401 28.99 -4.92 16.69
C HIS A 401 28.63 -3.44 16.85
N SER A 402 28.57 -2.97 18.10
CA SER A 402 28.26 -1.60 18.44
C SER A 402 29.48 -0.80 18.89
N TRP A 403 29.52 0.48 18.58
CA TRP A 403 30.61 1.38 18.95
C TRP A 403 30.10 2.83 19.10
N ASP A 404 30.90 3.66 19.77
CA ASP A 404 30.55 5.07 20.04
C ASP A 404 31.10 6.00 18.95
N LEU A 405 30.31 7.00 18.56
CA LEU A 405 30.77 7.98 17.58
C LEU A 405 31.84 8.90 18.19
N PRO A 406 32.86 9.33 17.41
CA PRO A 406 33.99 10.07 17.96
C PRO A 406 33.63 11.44 18.58
N LEU A 407 32.51 12.05 18.16
CA LEU A 407 32.12 13.41 18.53
C LEU A 407 30.89 13.48 19.44
N THR A 408 30.20 12.36 19.66
CA THR A 408 29.02 12.25 20.55
C THR A 408 29.09 10.99 21.44
N PRO A 409 30.22 10.71 22.13
CA PRO A 409 30.63 9.37 22.56
C PRO A 409 29.83 8.71 23.71
N THR A 410 28.54 9.02 23.87
CA THR A 410 27.70 8.54 24.98
C THR A 410 26.25 8.26 24.59
N ALA A 411 25.85 8.34 23.32
CA ALA A 411 24.46 8.11 22.94
C ALA A 411 24.20 6.62 22.63
N ALA A 412 23.71 5.88 23.62
CA ALA A 412 23.21 4.53 23.38
C ALA A 412 22.11 4.53 22.30
N THR A 413 22.00 3.44 21.56
CA THR A 413 20.89 3.26 20.60
C THR A 413 19.57 3.05 21.35
N GLU A 414 18.65 4.00 21.26
CA GLU A 414 17.37 3.99 21.97
C GLU A 414 16.33 3.12 21.24
N GLY A 415 15.44 2.45 21.97
CA GLY A 415 14.31 1.71 21.39
C GLY A 415 14.74 0.52 20.51
N PHE A 416 15.74 -0.24 20.95
CA PHE A 416 16.26 -1.37 20.18
C PHE A 416 15.42 -2.63 20.36
N VAL A 417 14.81 -3.11 19.28
CA VAL A 417 14.04 -4.35 19.24
C VAL A 417 14.78 -5.37 18.39
N PHE A 418 15.14 -6.52 18.98
CA PHE A 418 15.76 -7.64 18.29
C PHE A 418 15.01 -8.93 18.63
N THR A 419 14.08 -9.34 17.77
CA THR A 419 13.14 -10.42 18.07
C THR A 419 13.06 -11.49 16.99
N SER A 420 12.80 -12.73 17.38
CA SER A 420 12.47 -13.82 16.43
C SER A 420 13.52 -14.06 15.35
N ASN A 421 14.78 -13.64 15.53
CA ASN A 421 15.84 -13.80 14.54
C ASN A 421 16.56 -15.14 14.72
N LEU A 422 16.97 -15.75 13.62
CA LEU A 422 17.87 -16.90 13.58
C LEU A 422 19.22 -16.44 13.01
N ALA A 423 20.29 -16.54 13.80
CA ALA A 423 21.62 -16.15 13.35
C ALA A 423 22.73 -17.09 13.84
N ALA A 424 23.88 -17.11 13.16
CA ALA A 424 25.07 -17.67 13.78
C ALA A 424 25.49 -16.82 14.98
N HIS A 425 25.80 -17.42 16.12
CA HIS A 425 26.50 -16.71 17.19
C HIS A 425 27.96 -16.45 16.81
N ASN A 426 28.62 -17.43 16.17
CA ASN A 426 30.09 -17.45 16.00
C ASN A 426 30.82 -17.18 17.34
N ALA A 427 32.02 -16.62 17.34
CA ALA A 427 32.77 -16.35 18.58
C ALA A 427 32.21 -15.15 19.39
N SER A 428 31.47 -14.26 18.74
CA SER A 428 31.21 -12.91 19.25
C SER A 428 29.72 -12.59 19.45
N GLY A 429 28.78 -13.19 18.72
CA GLY A 429 27.35 -12.96 18.92
C GLY A 429 26.99 -11.47 18.88
N VAL A 430 26.35 -10.95 19.93
CA VAL A 430 26.09 -9.50 20.11
C VAL A 430 27.27 -8.89 20.87
N THR A 431 28.02 -7.97 20.25
CA THR A 431 29.23 -7.34 20.84
C THR A 431 29.27 -5.83 20.66
N GLY A 432 30.14 -5.17 21.41
CA GLY A 432 30.52 -3.79 21.16
C GLY A 432 31.89 -3.47 21.75
N ASP A 433 32.45 -2.31 21.39
CA ASP A 433 33.78 -1.91 21.83
C ASP A 433 33.91 -1.92 23.36
N GLY A 434 35.01 -2.49 23.87
CA GLY A 434 35.26 -2.59 25.31
C GLY A 434 34.28 -3.47 26.12
N THR A 435 33.34 -4.17 25.49
CA THR A 435 32.32 -4.98 26.18
C THR A 435 32.43 -6.48 25.86
N GLY A 436 31.99 -7.30 26.81
CA GLY A 436 31.75 -8.73 26.57
C GLY A 436 30.39 -8.98 25.91
N PRO A 437 30.21 -10.13 25.27
CA PRO A 437 29.03 -10.41 24.45
C PRO A 437 27.71 -10.48 25.23
N GLY A 438 26.59 -10.25 24.53
CA GLY A 438 25.24 -10.36 25.07
C GLY A 438 24.87 -9.21 26.00
N ASN A 439 24.36 -9.53 27.20
CA ASN A 439 23.83 -8.58 28.18
C ASN A 439 24.80 -7.43 28.54
N GLY A 440 26.11 -7.68 28.52
CA GLY A 440 27.13 -6.66 28.77
C GLY A 440 27.13 -5.57 27.69
N THR A 441 27.17 -5.97 26.42
CA THR A 441 27.00 -5.05 25.28
C THR A 441 25.62 -4.41 25.28
N LEU A 442 24.55 -5.18 25.50
CA LEU A 442 23.18 -4.67 25.49
C LEU A 442 22.98 -3.54 26.50
N ALA A 443 23.58 -3.65 27.68
CA ALA A 443 23.47 -2.65 28.75
C ALA A 443 24.30 -1.37 28.50
N VAL A 444 25.32 -1.43 27.64
CA VAL A 444 26.20 -0.28 27.34
C VAL A 444 25.71 0.49 26.12
N TYR A 445 25.38 -0.23 25.04
CA TYR A 445 25.16 0.36 23.73
C TYR A 445 23.69 0.58 23.37
N PHE A 446 22.76 0.15 24.21
CA PHE A 446 21.33 0.23 23.91
C PHE A 446 20.49 0.61 25.13
N THR A 447 19.38 1.31 24.90
CA THR A 447 18.33 1.60 25.89
C THR A 447 16.97 1.14 25.36
N ASP A 448 16.02 0.91 26.26
CA ASP A 448 14.67 0.41 25.94
C ASP A 448 14.69 -0.85 25.06
N VAL A 449 15.52 -1.81 25.47
CA VAL A 449 15.80 -3.03 24.72
C VAL A 449 14.66 -4.04 24.83
N THR A 450 14.16 -4.50 23.69
CA THR A 450 13.34 -5.72 23.58
C THR A 450 14.14 -6.80 22.86
N PHE A 451 14.48 -7.87 23.56
CA PHE A 451 15.29 -8.96 23.02
C PHE A 451 14.65 -10.31 23.38
N ALA A 452 13.93 -10.94 22.44
CA ALA A 452 13.12 -12.12 22.73
C ALA A 452 12.93 -13.04 21.51
N GLY A 453 12.73 -14.35 21.76
CA GLY A 453 12.41 -15.32 20.71
C GLY A 453 13.53 -15.58 19.69
N ASN A 454 14.77 -15.16 19.98
CA ASN A 454 15.90 -15.33 19.06
C ASN A 454 16.49 -16.74 19.17
N ALA A 455 17.09 -17.22 18.07
CA ALA A 455 17.83 -18.46 18.00
C ALA A 455 19.26 -18.20 17.51
N PHE A 456 20.25 -18.70 18.26
CA PHE A 456 21.66 -18.54 17.96
C PHE A 456 22.39 -19.88 17.77
N VAL A 457 23.05 -20.02 16.63
CA VAL A 457 23.80 -21.23 16.27
C VAL A 457 25.30 -21.06 16.58
N ARG A 458 25.84 -21.91 17.45
CA ARG A 458 27.23 -21.84 17.92
C ARG A 458 28.15 -22.61 16.96
N THR A 459 28.55 -21.94 15.90
CA THR A 459 29.37 -22.46 14.79
C THR A 459 30.86 -22.62 15.10
N VAL A 460 31.32 -22.18 16.28
CA VAL A 460 32.73 -22.28 16.72
C VAL A 460 32.81 -22.77 18.17
N ALA A 461 34.00 -23.16 18.63
CA ALA A 461 34.23 -23.56 20.01
C ALA A 461 34.34 -22.36 20.97
N ASN A 462 34.17 -22.59 22.28
CA ASN A 462 34.30 -21.59 23.36
C ASN A 462 33.36 -20.38 23.25
N VAL A 463 32.16 -20.63 22.73
CA VAL A 463 31.11 -19.61 22.62
C VAL A 463 30.54 -19.28 24.00
N PRO A 464 30.27 -18.00 24.30
CA PRO A 464 29.59 -17.56 25.50
C PRO A 464 28.39 -18.43 25.90
N PRO A 465 28.25 -18.77 27.19
CA PRO A 465 27.11 -19.54 27.69
C PRO A 465 25.80 -18.76 27.57
N ALA A 466 24.68 -19.50 27.44
CA ALA A 466 23.35 -18.94 27.19
C ALA A 466 22.87 -17.90 28.21
N TYR A 467 23.32 -17.99 29.48
CA TYR A 467 22.95 -17.03 30.53
C TYR A 467 23.49 -15.61 30.28
N MET A 468 24.44 -15.44 29.35
CA MET A 468 24.94 -14.13 28.95
C MET A 468 23.96 -13.38 28.05
N TYR A 469 22.84 -13.99 27.66
CA TYR A 469 21.79 -13.38 26.86
C TYR A 469 20.47 -13.28 27.62
N PRO A 470 19.53 -12.43 27.18
CA PRO A 470 18.19 -12.39 27.72
C PRO A 470 17.52 -13.77 27.62
N ALA A 471 16.74 -14.11 28.66
CA ALA A 471 16.06 -15.39 28.76
C ALA A 471 15.11 -15.62 27.57
N GLY A 472 14.95 -16.88 27.16
CA GLY A 472 14.15 -17.25 25.99
C GLY A 472 14.90 -17.22 24.66
N THR A 473 16.20 -16.87 24.67
CA THR A 473 17.08 -17.10 23.51
C THR A 473 17.42 -18.58 23.40
N TRP A 474 17.08 -19.21 22.27
CA TRP A 474 17.46 -20.59 21.96
C TRP A 474 18.91 -20.65 21.47
N PHE A 475 19.62 -21.72 21.85
CA PHE A 475 20.98 -22.00 21.37
C PHE A 475 21.09 -23.42 20.84
N GLY A 476 21.67 -23.56 19.66
CA GLY A 476 22.05 -24.84 19.07
C GLY A 476 23.55 -24.90 18.81
N ASP A 477 24.14 -26.09 18.85
CA ASP A 477 25.58 -26.29 18.65
C ASP A 477 25.96 -26.53 17.18
N SER A 478 24.97 -26.63 16.30
CA SER A 478 25.18 -26.77 14.86
C SER A 478 23.99 -26.27 14.05
N TRP A 479 24.24 -25.99 12.76
CA TRP A 479 23.16 -25.67 11.81
C TRP A 479 22.20 -26.84 11.57
N ASP A 480 22.60 -28.08 11.87
CA ASP A 480 21.74 -29.25 11.70
C ASP A 480 20.63 -29.28 12.77
N GLU A 481 20.89 -28.77 13.98
CA GLU A 481 19.91 -28.67 15.08
C GLU A 481 18.79 -27.68 14.81
N VAL A 482 19.01 -26.70 13.93
CA VAL A 482 17.96 -25.80 13.44
C VAL A 482 16.87 -26.59 12.72
N GLY A 483 17.24 -27.66 12.01
CA GLY A 483 16.30 -28.49 11.26
C GLY A 483 15.73 -27.79 10.03
N PHE A 484 16.58 -27.17 9.19
CA PHE A 484 16.16 -26.71 7.86
C PHE A 484 15.78 -27.88 6.94
N VAL A 485 14.93 -27.65 5.95
CA VAL A 485 14.56 -28.64 4.92
C VAL A 485 15.79 -29.04 4.10
N ASN A 486 16.51 -28.08 3.50
CA ASN A 486 17.76 -28.36 2.79
C ASN A 486 18.66 -27.12 2.66
N ARG A 487 19.34 -26.77 3.76
CA ARG A 487 20.25 -25.62 3.83
C ARG A 487 21.31 -25.62 2.72
N LEU A 488 21.92 -26.78 2.41
CA LEU A 488 23.01 -26.87 1.44
C LEU A 488 22.54 -26.61 0.00
N ALA A 489 21.24 -26.76 -0.27
CA ALA A 489 20.63 -26.38 -1.55
C ALA A 489 20.06 -24.94 -1.54
N GLY A 490 20.24 -24.19 -0.46
CA GLY A 490 19.66 -22.85 -0.27
C GLY A 490 18.19 -22.85 0.18
N ASP A 491 17.66 -23.99 0.62
CA ASP A 491 16.32 -24.11 1.17
C ASP A 491 16.34 -23.95 2.69
N TYR A 492 16.07 -22.72 3.12
CA TYR A 492 16.06 -22.28 4.51
C TYR A 492 14.68 -22.40 5.19
N HIS A 493 13.70 -23.08 4.59
CA HIS A 493 12.47 -23.40 5.32
C HIS A 493 12.79 -24.28 6.52
N LEU A 494 12.18 -24.01 7.67
CA LEU A 494 12.24 -24.93 8.80
C LEU A 494 11.47 -26.21 8.46
N ALA A 495 11.99 -27.38 8.78
CA ALA A 495 11.25 -28.62 8.66
C ALA A 495 10.12 -28.68 9.70
N ALA A 496 9.13 -29.57 9.50
CA ALA A 496 8.07 -29.79 10.49
C ALA A 496 8.60 -30.30 11.85
N THR A 497 9.77 -30.91 11.85
CA THR A 497 10.47 -31.41 13.05
C THR A 497 11.43 -30.39 13.66
N SER A 498 11.55 -29.20 13.09
CA SER A 498 12.45 -28.17 13.62
C SER A 498 12.01 -27.77 15.04
N PRO A 499 12.95 -27.67 16.00
CA PRO A 499 12.64 -27.19 17.34
C PRO A 499 12.28 -25.70 17.38
N LEU A 500 12.49 -24.96 16.29
CA LEU A 500 12.26 -23.51 16.22
C LEU A 500 10.87 -23.13 15.71
N ARG A 501 10.02 -24.12 15.39
CA ARG A 501 8.64 -23.87 14.98
C ARG A 501 7.85 -23.25 16.13
N GLY A 502 7.17 -22.13 15.87
CA GLY A 502 6.34 -21.42 16.85
C GLY A 502 7.06 -20.80 18.04
N LEU A 503 8.40 -20.68 18.00
CA LEU A 503 9.21 -20.13 19.10
C LEU A 503 9.57 -18.64 18.97
N GLY A 504 9.14 -17.99 17.90
CA GLY A 504 9.23 -16.54 17.74
C GLY A 504 8.50 -15.82 18.87
N ALA A 505 8.89 -14.56 19.14
CA ALA A 505 8.30 -13.76 20.21
C ALA A 505 6.79 -13.53 20.04
N ASP A 506 6.28 -13.68 18.81
CA ASP A 506 4.88 -13.58 18.41
C ASP A 506 4.19 -14.95 18.22
N GLY A 507 4.87 -16.04 18.57
CA GLY A 507 4.39 -17.42 18.39
C GLY A 507 4.49 -17.96 16.97
N ARG A 508 5.13 -17.23 16.05
CA ARG A 508 5.50 -17.74 14.71
C ARG A 508 6.84 -18.46 14.77
N ASP A 509 7.28 -18.95 13.61
CA ASP A 509 8.56 -19.62 13.50
C ASP A 509 9.73 -18.63 13.62
N VAL A 510 10.82 -19.04 14.26
CA VAL A 510 12.03 -18.21 14.37
C VAL A 510 12.74 -18.13 13.02
N GLY A 511 13.22 -16.94 12.65
CA GLY A 511 13.90 -16.67 11.39
C GLY A 511 12.94 -16.17 10.30
N ALA A 512 13.46 -16.11 9.08
CA ALA A 512 12.72 -15.61 7.92
C ALA A 512 11.70 -16.62 7.37
N ASP A 513 10.52 -16.11 7.04
CA ASP A 513 9.53 -16.74 6.18
C ASP A 513 10.00 -16.68 4.73
N MET A 514 10.54 -17.82 4.29
CA MET A 514 11.13 -18.00 2.97
C MET A 514 10.10 -17.99 1.84
N ASP A 515 8.84 -18.39 2.10
CA ASP A 515 7.75 -18.31 1.13
C ASP A 515 7.36 -16.86 0.87
N ALA A 516 7.26 -16.05 1.93
CA ALA A 516 7.01 -14.61 1.82
C ALA A 516 8.13 -13.87 1.05
N ILE A 517 9.39 -14.24 1.27
CA ILE A 517 10.53 -13.73 0.49
C ILE A 517 10.39 -14.11 -1.00
N ALA A 518 10.12 -15.39 -1.29
CA ALA A 518 10.00 -15.88 -2.67
C ALA A 518 8.87 -15.17 -3.43
N ILE A 519 7.73 -15.01 -2.77
CA ILE A 519 6.57 -14.25 -3.22
C ILE A 519 6.95 -12.80 -3.56
N ALA A 520 7.53 -12.07 -2.60
CA ALA A 520 7.85 -10.66 -2.78
C ALA A 520 8.82 -10.45 -3.95
N ARG A 521 9.82 -11.33 -4.06
CA ARG A 521 10.84 -11.31 -5.13
C ARG A 521 10.30 -11.67 -6.51
N ALA A 522 9.38 -12.62 -6.60
CA ALA A 522 8.80 -13.01 -7.88
C ALA A 522 7.96 -11.89 -8.50
N GLY A 523 7.50 -10.92 -7.69
CA GLY A 523 6.42 -10.04 -8.11
C GLY A 523 5.12 -10.79 -8.41
N ALA A 524 5.10 -12.10 -8.13
CA ALA A 524 3.89 -12.80 -7.79
C ALA A 524 3.35 -12.03 -6.60
N VAL A 525 2.23 -11.33 -6.82
CA VAL A 525 1.42 -10.83 -5.71
C VAL A 525 1.40 -11.96 -4.69
N ALA A 526 1.81 -11.69 -3.43
CA ALA A 526 1.54 -12.60 -2.32
C ALA A 526 0.16 -13.13 -2.52
N ALA A 527 0.09 -14.44 -2.85
CA ALA A 527 -0.95 -15.00 -3.72
C ALA A 527 -2.12 -14.04 -3.80
N ALA A 528 -2.24 -13.27 -4.91
CA ALA A 528 -3.43 -12.45 -5.13
C ALA A 528 -4.59 -13.30 -4.64
N ALA A 529 -5.34 -12.80 -3.64
CA ALA A 529 -6.18 -13.63 -2.78
C ALA A 529 -6.76 -14.76 -3.63
N PRO A 530 -6.50 -16.04 -3.28
CA PRO A 530 -6.69 -17.17 -4.18
C PRO A 530 -8.00 -17.01 -4.94
N PRO A 531 -8.04 -17.28 -6.28
CA PRO A 531 -9.20 -16.98 -7.11
C PRO A 531 -10.48 -17.35 -6.36
N VAL A 532 -11.31 -16.34 -6.11
CA VAL A 532 -12.50 -16.55 -5.29
C VAL A 532 -13.47 -17.32 -6.16
N ARG A 533 -13.70 -18.59 -5.79
CA ARG A 533 -14.74 -19.43 -6.39
C ARG A 533 -16.08 -18.99 -5.85
N VAL A 534 -16.97 -18.60 -6.75
CA VAL A 534 -18.37 -18.33 -6.49
C VAL A 534 -19.20 -19.38 -7.21
N GLU A 535 -19.87 -20.24 -6.45
CA GLU A 535 -20.72 -21.27 -7.02
C GLU A 535 -21.96 -20.62 -7.66
N GLN A 536 -22.51 -21.27 -8.68
CA GLN A 536 -23.67 -20.82 -9.45
C GLN A 536 -24.93 -20.50 -8.62
N ASP A 537 -25.05 -21.07 -7.42
CA ASP A 537 -26.17 -20.84 -6.49
C ASP A 537 -25.89 -19.75 -5.46
N GLN A 538 -24.72 -19.11 -5.53
CA GLN A 538 -24.33 -18.04 -4.63
C GLN A 538 -24.84 -16.67 -5.09
N PRO A 539 -25.09 -15.75 -4.14
CA PRO A 539 -25.76 -14.47 -4.40
C PRO A 539 -25.19 -13.57 -5.51
N PRO A 540 -23.88 -13.56 -5.81
CA PRO A 540 -23.37 -12.77 -6.94
C PRO A 540 -23.84 -13.31 -8.30
N VAL A 541 -24.14 -14.60 -8.41
CA VAL A 541 -24.54 -15.21 -9.69
C VAL A 541 -26.03 -15.01 -9.91
N SER A 542 -26.37 -14.20 -10.91
CA SER A 542 -27.74 -13.98 -11.35
C SER A 542 -28.04 -14.82 -12.59
N LEU A 543 -28.95 -15.77 -12.42
CA LEU A 543 -29.45 -16.63 -13.48
C LEU A 543 -30.79 -16.10 -13.98
N SER A 544 -30.87 -15.69 -15.25
CA SER A 544 -32.11 -15.23 -15.88
C SER A 544 -32.47 -16.09 -17.09
N GLY A 545 -33.78 -16.32 -17.30
CA GLY A 545 -34.28 -17.36 -18.20
C GLY A 545 -34.45 -18.71 -17.50
N GLY A 546 -34.78 -19.76 -18.25
CA GLY A 546 -35.05 -21.10 -17.69
C GLY A 546 -33.77 -21.88 -17.38
N TRP A 547 -33.36 -21.89 -16.11
CA TRP A 547 -32.27 -22.72 -15.59
C TRP A 547 -32.80 -23.88 -14.74
N LEU A 548 -32.23 -25.06 -14.91
CA LEU A 548 -32.50 -26.23 -14.08
C LEU A 548 -31.31 -26.48 -13.15
N SER A 549 -31.59 -26.87 -11.90
CA SER A 549 -30.55 -27.36 -11.00
C SER A 549 -30.27 -28.83 -11.29
N ASN A 550 -29.00 -29.20 -11.38
CA ASN A 550 -28.56 -30.58 -11.57
C ASN A 550 -27.58 -30.98 -10.47
N ALA A 551 -28.01 -31.84 -9.57
CA ALA A 551 -27.18 -32.35 -8.47
C ALA A 551 -26.37 -33.57 -8.93
N MET A 552 -25.04 -33.45 -8.96
CA MET A 552 -24.12 -34.56 -9.23
C MET A 552 -22.82 -34.36 -8.47
N VAL A 553 -22.23 -35.45 -7.98
CA VAL A 553 -20.97 -35.46 -7.19
C VAL A 553 -19.78 -34.82 -7.92
N ARG A 554 -19.86 -34.73 -9.24
CA ARG A 554 -18.80 -34.19 -10.10
C ARG A 554 -18.83 -32.67 -10.29
N HIS A 555 -19.87 -31.99 -9.83
CA HIS A 555 -19.98 -30.52 -9.82
C HIS A 555 -19.38 -29.99 -8.53
N SER A 556 -18.79 -28.79 -8.56
CA SER A 556 -18.34 -28.15 -7.32
C SER A 556 -19.54 -27.90 -6.41
N ALA A 557 -19.36 -28.07 -5.10
CA ALA A 557 -20.45 -28.07 -4.10
C ALA A 557 -21.62 -29.05 -4.37
N GLY A 558 -21.51 -29.95 -5.36
CA GLY A 558 -22.47 -31.01 -5.66
C GLY A 558 -23.63 -30.62 -6.60
N THR A 559 -23.69 -29.39 -7.11
CA THR A 559 -24.79 -28.89 -7.97
C THR A 559 -24.25 -27.98 -9.07
N ALA A 560 -24.91 -27.94 -10.23
CA ALA A 560 -24.66 -26.94 -11.28
C ALA A 560 -25.98 -26.48 -11.91
N ALA A 561 -25.98 -25.31 -12.55
CA ALA A 561 -27.12 -24.75 -13.26
C ALA A 561 -27.04 -25.10 -14.75
N LEU A 562 -28.13 -25.61 -15.31
CA LEU A 562 -28.25 -26.05 -16.70
C LEU A 562 -29.29 -25.20 -17.44
N ALA A 563 -28.86 -24.46 -18.45
CA ALA A 563 -29.74 -23.79 -19.40
C ALA A 563 -30.16 -24.78 -20.49
N MET A 564 -31.46 -24.86 -20.82
CA MET A 564 -31.98 -25.76 -21.86
C MET A 564 -32.51 -25.06 -23.12
N GLY A 565 -32.36 -23.74 -23.23
CA GLY A 565 -32.93 -22.95 -24.33
C GLY A 565 -32.15 -21.67 -24.63
N ALA A 566 -32.43 -21.05 -25.78
CA ALA A 566 -31.81 -19.79 -26.19
C ALA A 566 -32.32 -18.59 -25.37
N GLY A 567 -31.47 -17.56 -25.22
CA GLY A 567 -31.83 -16.32 -24.51
C GLY A 567 -31.71 -16.39 -22.98
N VAL A 568 -31.26 -17.54 -22.46
CA VAL A 568 -30.93 -17.75 -21.05
C VAL A 568 -29.56 -17.12 -20.75
N ARG A 569 -29.42 -16.45 -19.60
CA ARG A 569 -28.21 -15.72 -19.21
C ARG A 569 -27.80 -16.02 -17.78
N ALA A 570 -26.49 -16.12 -17.56
CA ALA A 570 -25.87 -16.08 -16.25
C ALA A 570 -24.99 -14.84 -16.18
N THR A 571 -25.15 -14.06 -15.11
CA THR A 571 -24.40 -12.83 -14.89
C THR A 571 -23.70 -12.93 -13.55
N PHE A 572 -22.42 -12.58 -13.53
CA PHE A 572 -21.60 -12.59 -12.32
C PHE A 572 -20.82 -11.27 -12.25
N PRO A 573 -21.16 -10.37 -11.31
CA PRO A 573 -20.39 -9.17 -11.07
C PRO A 573 -19.15 -9.53 -10.27
N PHE A 574 -17.99 -9.07 -10.73
CA PHE A 574 -16.74 -9.24 -10.02
C PHE A 574 -15.92 -7.95 -10.14
N THR A 575 -15.09 -7.69 -9.13
CA THR A 575 -14.07 -6.65 -9.19
C THR A 575 -12.74 -7.36 -9.11
N GLY A 576 -12.04 -7.43 -10.24
CA GLY A 576 -10.85 -8.26 -10.33
C GLY A 576 -9.98 -8.01 -11.55
N THR A 577 -8.79 -8.58 -11.53
CA THR A 577 -7.85 -8.57 -12.67
C THR A 577 -8.09 -9.70 -13.66
N SER A 578 -8.90 -10.71 -13.29
CA SER A 578 -9.30 -11.81 -14.16
C SER A 578 -10.63 -12.42 -13.72
N VAL A 579 -11.35 -13.04 -14.65
CA VAL A 579 -12.55 -13.87 -14.39
C VAL A 579 -12.56 -15.09 -15.32
N ALA A 580 -13.04 -16.21 -14.81
CA ALA A 580 -13.32 -17.43 -15.55
C ALA A 580 -14.74 -17.92 -15.25
N TRP A 581 -15.45 -18.35 -16.28
CA TRP A 581 -16.69 -19.12 -16.14
C TRP A 581 -16.33 -20.62 -16.08
N ILE A 582 -16.80 -21.29 -15.03
CA ILE A 582 -16.65 -22.72 -14.83
C ILE A 582 -17.96 -23.40 -15.21
N GLY A 583 -17.87 -24.39 -16.10
CA GLY A 583 -19.02 -25.12 -16.61
C GLY A 583 -18.62 -26.54 -17.06
N TYR A 584 -19.62 -27.40 -17.18
CA TYR A 584 -19.43 -28.74 -17.70
C TYR A 584 -19.55 -28.80 -19.22
N ARG A 585 -18.65 -29.55 -19.88
CA ARG A 585 -18.70 -29.81 -21.33
C ARG A 585 -19.06 -31.26 -21.58
N ASP A 586 -20.10 -31.48 -22.35
CA ASP A 586 -20.54 -32.82 -22.77
C ASP A 586 -21.07 -32.82 -24.21
N ALA A 587 -21.56 -33.98 -24.66
CA ALA A 587 -22.04 -34.18 -26.02
C ALA A 587 -23.40 -33.49 -26.30
N TRP A 588 -24.04 -32.93 -25.27
CA TRP A 588 -25.31 -32.20 -25.35
C TRP A 588 -25.14 -30.69 -25.12
N SER A 589 -23.96 -30.25 -24.66
CA SER A 589 -23.63 -28.84 -24.53
C SER A 589 -23.61 -28.11 -25.89
N GLY A 590 -24.05 -26.85 -25.87
CA GLY A 590 -24.16 -25.96 -27.02
C GLY A 590 -23.19 -24.77 -26.95
N ILE A 591 -23.56 -23.65 -27.59
CA ILE A 591 -22.71 -22.46 -27.73
C ILE A 591 -23.26 -21.34 -26.84
N ALA A 592 -22.39 -20.72 -26.04
CA ALA A 592 -22.69 -19.51 -25.27
C ALA A 592 -22.06 -18.28 -25.94
N ARG A 593 -22.75 -17.13 -25.91
CA ARG A 593 -22.12 -15.84 -26.23
C ARG A 593 -21.75 -15.16 -24.92
N VAL A 594 -20.54 -14.62 -24.82
CA VAL A 594 -20.00 -14.07 -23.57
C VAL A 594 -19.79 -12.56 -23.70
N TRP A 595 -20.14 -11.83 -22.66
CA TRP A 595 -19.89 -10.38 -22.54
C TRP A 595 -19.10 -10.11 -21.26
N LEU A 596 -18.16 -9.16 -21.32
CA LEU A 596 -17.45 -8.62 -20.17
C LEU A 596 -17.65 -7.12 -20.13
N ASP A 597 -18.24 -6.59 -19.06
CA ASP A 597 -18.59 -5.16 -18.89
C ASP A 597 -19.36 -4.57 -20.08
N GLY A 598 -20.27 -5.36 -20.67
CA GLY A 598 -21.06 -4.98 -21.84
C GLY A 598 -20.35 -5.15 -23.19
N VAL A 599 -19.06 -5.48 -23.21
CA VAL A 599 -18.28 -5.76 -24.42
C VAL A 599 -18.40 -7.23 -24.83
N ASP A 600 -18.84 -7.50 -26.06
CA ASP A 600 -18.97 -8.85 -26.63
C ASP A 600 -17.59 -9.51 -26.81
N GLN A 601 -17.36 -10.62 -26.10
CA GLN A 601 -16.13 -11.42 -26.15
C GLN A 601 -16.22 -12.55 -27.18
N GLY A 602 -17.36 -12.73 -27.85
CA GLY A 602 -17.58 -13.74 -28.88
C GLY A 602 -18.31 -15.00 -28.42
N LEU A 603 -18.28 -16.02 -29.26
CA LEU A 603 -18.95 -17.31 -29.05
C LEU A 603 -18.00 -18.34 -28.45
N VAL A 604 -18.44 -19.00 -27.39
CA VAL A 604 -17.77 -20.12 -26.72
C VAL A 604 -18.56 -21.40 -26.99
N ASP A 605 -17.96 -22.33 -27.73
CA ASP A 605 -18.51 -23.67 -27.94
C ASP A 605 -18.19 -24.55 -26.74
N THR A 606 -19.23 -25.02 -26.05
CA THR A 606 -19.11 -25.87 -24.86
C THR A 606 -19.35 -27.34 -25.14
N TYR A 607 -19.55 -27.73 -26.41
CA TYR A 607 -19.64 -29.12 -26.83
C TYR A 607 -18.35 -29.90 -26.57
N SER A 608 -18.46 -31.14 -26.10
CA SER A 608 -17.37 -32.10 -26.10
C SER A 608 -17.85 -33.51 -26.44
N GLY A 609 -17.40 -34.04 -27.57
CA GLY A 609 -17.74 -35.40 -28.01
C GLY A 609 -17.07 -36.52 -27.21
N SER A 610 -15.91 -36.27 -26.60
CA SER A 610 -15.19 -37.22 -25.72
C SER A 610 -13.88 -36.66 -25.12
N GLY A 611 -13.77 -35.35 -24.87
CA GLY A 611 -12.48 -34.75 -24.50
C GLY A 611 -11.57 -34.57 -25.73
N GLU A 612 -11.42 -33.31 -26.13
CA GLU A 612 -10.55 -32.75 -27.17
C GLU A 612 -10.98 -32.81 -28.66
N CYS A 613 -10.80 -31.62 -29.26
CA CYS A 613 -11.05 -31.07 -30.58
C CYS A 613 -11.64 -31.94 -31.70
N ALA A 614 -12.86 -31.58 -32.12
CA ALA A 614 -13.28 -31.65 -33.51
C ALA A 614 -14.20 -30.47 -33.84
N THR A 615 -13.98 -29.81 -34.97
CA THR A 615 -14.97 -28.91 -35.57
C THR A 615 -16.05 -29.74 -36.25
N LYS A 616 -17.32 -29.59 -35.86
CA LYS A 616 -18.43 -29.96 -36.75
C LYS A 616 -19.70 -29.15 -36.52
N SER A 617 -20.23 -28.68 -37.64
CA SER A 617 -21.54 -28.11 -37.89
C SER A 617 -22.67 -29.15 -37.79
N ALA A 618 -23.87 -28.63 -37.50
CA ALA A 618 -25.19 -29.27 -37.39
C ALA A 618 -25.62 -29.67 -35.96
N ALA A 619 -26.42 -28.78 -35.37
CA ALA A 619 -27.35 -28.95 -34.25
C ALA A 619 -26.92 -29.93 -33.15
N ALA A 620 -26.39 -29.39 -32.03
CA ALA A 620 -26.47 -30.09 -30.76
C ALA A 620 -27.91 -30.58 -30.56
N ALA A 621 -28.08 -31.83 -30.15
CA ALA A 621 -29.42 -32.41 -29.93
C ALA A 621 -30.24 -31.60 -28.91
N ALA A 622 -29.56 -30.78 -28.10
CA ALA A 622 -30.16 -29.74 -27.28
C ALA A 622 -29.19 -28.53 -27.11
N PRO A 623 -29.69 -27.29 -26.90
CA PRO A 623 -28.86 -26.09 -26.80
C PRO A 623 -28.35 -25.84 -25.37
N TRP A 624 -27.72 -26.84 -24.75
CA TRP A 624 -27.50 -26.81 -23.31
C TRP A 624 -26.24 -26.05 -22.90
N VAL A 625 -26.29 -25.27 -21.82
CA VAL A 625 -25.12 -24.57 -21.28
C VAL A 625 -25.08 -24.74 -19.76
N TRP A 626 -23.91 -25.09 -19.22
CA TRP A 626 -23.73 -25.38 -17.80
C TRP A 626 -22.98 -24.25 -17.09
N VAL A 627 -23.49 -23.80 -15.95
CA VAL A 627 -22.78 -22.89 -15.03
C VAL A 627 -22.61 -23.62 -13.71
N ASP A 628 -21.37 -24.02 -13.43
CA ASP A 628 -20.92 -24.61 -12.18
C ASP A 628 -20.47 -23.50 -11.22
N GLY A 629 -19.89 -22.42 -11.76
CA GLY A 629 -19.54 -21.25 -10.96
C GLY A 629 -18.68 -20.29 -11.75
N PHE A 630 -18.12 -19.31 -11.04
CA PHE A 630 -17.16 -18.34 -11.57
C PHE A 630 -15.97 -18.25 -10.64
N GLU A 631 -14.79 -18.05 -11.21
CA GLU A 631 -13.56 -17.79 -10.46
C GLU A 631 -13.02 -16.43 -10.88
N PHE A 632 -12.65 -15.58 -9.92
CA PHE A 632 -12.07 -14.28 -10.25
C PHE A 632 -10.93 -13.93 -9.30
N THR A 633 -9.97 -13.15 -9.79
CA THR A 633 -8.84 -12.64 -8.99
C THR A 633 -9.15 -11.22 -8.54
N PRO A 634 -9.34 -10.93 -7.25
CA PRO A 634 -9.62 -9.57 -6.79
C PRO A 634 -8.45 -8.62 -7.08
N THR A 635 -8.73 -7.39 -7.52
CA THR A 635 -7.71 -6.34 -7.65
C THR A 635 -7.27 -5.92 -6.25
N SER A 636 -6.01 -6.14 -5.87
CA SER A 636 -5.45 -5.49 -4.67
C SER A 636 -5.42 -3.98 -4.92
N ALA A 637 -6.00 -3.18 -4.03
CA ALA A 637 -6.08 -1.73 -4.18
C ALA A 637 -4.69 -1.12 -4.48
N SER A 638 -4.55 -0.49 -5.64
CA SER A 638 -3.43 0.42 -5.93
C SER A 638 -3.64 1.71 -5.14
N PRO A 639 -2.57 2.33 -4.60
CA PRO A 639 -2.64 3.69 -4.09
C PRO A 639 -2.97 4.67 -5.23
N SER A 640 -3.88 5.61 -4.96
CA SER A 640 -4.29 6.71 -5.88
C SER A 640 -3.41 7.95 -5.63
N PRO A 641 -3.30 8.90 -6.58
CA PRO A 641 -2.12 9.72 -6.81
C PRO A 641 -1.99 10.87 -5.83
N SER A 642 -0.76 11.16 -5.42
CA SER A 642 -0.41 12.43 -4.78
C SER A 642 -0.04 13.46 -5.85
N PRO A 643 -0.22 14.77 -5.65
CA PRO A 643 -0.06 15.82 -6.67
C PRO A 643 1.36 16.42 -6.71
N SER A 644 1.66 17.16 -7.78
CA SER A 644 2.93 17.86 -8.05
C SER A 644 2.90 19.33 -7.55
N PRO A 645 4.03 20.00 -7.19
CA PRO A 645 4.03 21.33 -6.56
C PRO A 645 4.59 22.48 -7.43
N SER A 646 3.91 23.65 -7.44
CA SER A 646 4.44 25.04 -7.25
C SER A 646 3.51 26.11 -7.86
N PRO A 647 3.55 27.41 -7.48
CA PRO A 647 4.33 28.11 -6.46
C PRO A 647 3.46 28.86 -5.42
N SER A 648 3.96 29.02 -4.18
CA SER A 648 3.28 29.82 -3.14
C SER A 648 3.54 31.33 -3.32
N PRO A 649 2.52 32.18 -3.05
CA PRO A 649 2.38 32.68 -1.68
C PRO A 649 0.94 32.56 -1.12
N VAL A 650 0.81 31.83 0.01
CA VAL A 650 -0.26 31.80 1.05
C VAL A 650 -1.74 31.79 0.57
N SER A 651 -2.61 30.83 0.84
CA SER A 651 -2.74 29.67 1.74
C SER A 651 -3.74 28.71 1.08
N GLY A 652 -3.54 27.40 1.04
CA GLY A 652 -4.10 26.50 2.05
C GLY A 652 -5.59 26.21 1.83
N TRP A 653 -5.98 24.95 1.81
CA TRP A 653 -7.38 24.55 2.00
C TRP A 653 -7.93 25.25 3.25
N THR A 654 -9.05 25.96 3.09
CA THR A 654 -9.79 26.55 4.21
C THR A 654 -10.85 25.57 4.67
N ARG A 655 -10.78 25.18 5.93
CA ARG A 655 -11.73 24.29 6.59
C ARG A 655 -12.99 25.08 6.97
N ALA A 656 -14.13 24.63 6.49
CA ALA A 656 -15.46 24.96 7.00
C ALA A 656 -15.98 23.74 7.76
N GLU A 657 -16.04 23.84 9.09
CA GLU A 657 -16.58 22.77 9.94
C GLU A 657 -18.08 22.56 9.62
N GLU A 658 -18.64 21.43 10.01
CA GLU A 658 -20.05 21.07 9.86
C GLU A 658 -21.03 22.10 10.46
N ALA A 659 -20.54 22.98 11.34
CA ALA A 659 -21.29 24.09 11.95
C ALA A 659 -21.22 25.42 11.19
N ASP A 660 -20.40 25.52 10.15
CA ASP A 660 -20.11 26.78 9.47
C ASP A 660 -21.38 27.36 8.81
N PRO A 661 -21.61 28.70 8.84
CA PRO A 661 -22.79 29.32 8.21
C PRO A 661 -22.94 29.09 6.69
N SER A 662 -21.90 28.62 6.02
CA SER A 662 -21.91 28.20 4.61
C SER A 662 -22.47 26.78 4.38
N VAL A 663 -22.63 26.00 5.45
CA VAL A 663 -23.22 24.65 5.43
C VAL A 663 -24.68 24.71 5.86
N SER A 664 -25.55 24.05 5.11
CA SER A 664 -26.95 23.86 5.46
C SER A 664 -27.33 22.39 5.29
N TYR A 665 -28.36 21.97 6.02
CA TYR A 665 -28.82 20.59 6.04
C TYR A 665 -30.29 20.53 5.62
N GLU A 666 -30.68 19.50 4.88
CA GLU A 666 -32.08 19.23 4.55
C GLU A 666 -32.41 17.83 5.06
N GLY A 667 -33.41 17.71 5.94
CA GLY A 667 -33.72 16.45 6.64
C GLY A 667 -33.03 16.30 8.00
N GLY A 668 -33.19 15.15 8.64
CA GLY A 668 -32.71 14.91 10.00
C GLY A 668 -31.25 14.48 10.06
N TRP A 669 -30.42 15.22 10.79
CA TRP A 669 -29.01 14.92 11.07
C TRP A 669 -28.78 14.79 12.56
N LEU A 670 -27.93 13.85 12.95
CA LEU A 670 -27.57 13.56 14.34
C LEU A 670 -26.16 14.02 14.63
N GLU A 671 -26.00 14.75 15.72
CA GLU A 671 -24.70 15.21 16.16
C GLU A 671 -23.92 14.11 16.87
N ASN A 672 -22.61 14.10 16.67
CA ASN A 672 -21.68 13.23 17.36
C ASN A 672 -20.45 14.05 17.74
N ALA A 673 -20.24 14.27 19.04
CA ALA A 673 -19.14 15.08 19.55
C ALA A 673 -18.08 14.15 20.19
N ILE A 674 -17.00 13.90 19.47
CA ILE A 674 -15.82 13.17 19.93
C ILE A 674 -14.55 13.79 19.34
N SER A 675 -13.43 13.66 20.04
CA SER A 675 -12.16 14.31 19.67
C SER A 675 -11.51 13.78 18.37
N LEU A 676 -12.09 12.74 17.76
CA LEU A 676 -11.62 12.17 16.50
C LEU A 676 -12.16 12.93 15.27
N HIS A 677 -13.25 13.69 15.42
CA HIS A 677 -13.77 14.57 14.37
C HIS A 677 -12.96 15.87 14.27
N SER A 678 -12.98 16.50 13.10
CA SER A 678 -12.55 17.89 12.94
C SER A 678 -13.38 18.78 13.86
N GLY A 679 -12.76 19.79 14.48
CA GLY A 679 -13.43 20.63 15.49
C GLY A 679 -14.00 19.89 16.72
N GLY A 680 -13.80 18.57 16.83
CA GLY A 680 -14.37 17.70 17.87
C GLY A 680 -15.85 17.34 17.68
N ARG A 681 -16.47 17.64 16.52
CA ARG A 681 -17.89 17.36 16.25
C ARG A 681 -18.12 17.03 14.78
N ALA A 682 -19.00 16.07 14.52
CA ALA A 682 -19.54 15.79 13.18
C ALA A 682 -21.04 15.56 13.26
N VAL A 683 -21.70 15.52 12.11
CA VAL A 683 -23.09 15.08 11.99
C VAL A 683 -23.22 13.85 11.11
N LEU A 684 -24.22 13.00 11.36
CA LEU A 684 -24.54 11.86 10.52
C LEU A 684 -26.04 11.69 10.29
N SER A 685 -26.41 11.04 9.19
CA SER A 685 -27.78 10.58 8.99
C SER A 685 -27.81 9.27 8.22
N MET A 686 -28.94 8.58 8.26
CA MET A 686 -29.22 7.36 7.49
C MET A 686 -30.44 7.52 6.57
N GLY A 687 -31.11 8.68 6.61
CA GLY A 687 -32.36 8.90 5.89
C GLY A 687 -32.13 9.05 4.39
N GLU A 688 -32.83 8.25 3.59
CA GLU A 688 -32.83 8.40 2.13
C GLU A 688 -33.32 9.81 1.74
N GLY A 689 -32.59 10.48 0.84
CA GLY A 689 -32.90 11.83 0.37
C GLY A 689 -32.50 12.96 1.32
N VAL A 690 -31.92 12.66 2.50
CA VAL A 690 -31.36 13.66 3.41
C VAL A 690 -30.10 14.27 2.80
N ARG A 691 -29.91 15.59 2.93
CA ARG A 691 -28.84 16.34 2.27
C ARG A 691 -28.03 17.21 3.21
N ALA A 692 -26.76 17.35 2.89
CA ALA A 692 -25.90 18.44 3.35
C ALA A 692 -25.48 19.27 2.14
N VAL A 693 -25.57 20.59 2.25
CA VAL A 693 -25.34 21.55 1.18
C VAL A 693 -24.30 22.56 1.65
N PHE A 694 -23.18 22.66 0.93
CA PHE A 694 -22.08 23.56 1.22
C PHE A 694 -21.92 24.57 0.08
N HIS A 695 -21.97 25.87 0.41
CA HIS A 695 -21.80 26.96 -0.54
C HIS A 695 -20.40 27.56 -0.43
N PHE A 696 -19.72 27.70 -1.57
CA PHE A 696 -18.36 28.23 -1.57
C PHE A 696 -18.06 29.01 -2.85
N VAL A 697 -17.05 29.88 -2.81
CA VAL A 697 -16.43 30.46 -3.99
C VAL A 697 -15.01 29.96 -4.03
N GLY A 698 -14.63 29.25 -5.08
CA GLY A 698 -13.29 28.69 -5.14
C GLY A 698 -13.08 27.67 -6.25
N THR A 699 -11.84 27.25 -6.39
CA THR A 699 -11.39 26.39 -7.49
C THR A 699 -11.33 24.90 -7.13
N ALA A 700 -11.54 24.56 -5.86
CA ALA A 700 -11.56 23.17 -5.39
C ALA A 700 -12.36 23.00 -4.10
N VAL A 701 -12.92 21.80 -3.89
CA VAL A 701 -13.67 21.45 -2.67
C VAL A 701 -13.46 19.97 -2.28
N ARG A 702 -13.39 19.70 -0.97
CA ARG A 702 -13.44 18.35 -0.37
C ARG A 702 -14.59 18.23 0.59
N TRP A 703 -15.18 17.04 0.65
CA TRP A 703 -16.07 16.60 1.72
C TRP A 703 -15.31 15.65 2.63
N ILE A 704 -15.23 16.00 3.91
CA ILE A 704 -14.62 15.23 4.98
C ILE A 704 -15.73 14.56 5.82
N GLY A 705 -15.55 13.29 6.13
CA GLY A 705 -16.48 12.53 6.95
C GLY A 705 -15.81 11.35 7.63
N TRP A 706 -16.61 10.41 8.11
CA TRP A 706 -16.15 9.19 8.78
C TRP A 706 -16.50 7.98 7.94
N ARG A 707 -15.51 7.11 7.68
CA ARG A 707 -15.75 5.79 7.09
C ARG A 707 -15.71 4.73 8.19
N ASP A 708 -16.78 3.99 8.36
CA ASP A 708 -16.85 2.89 9.32
C ASP A 708 -17.68 1.73 8.78
N ALA A 709 -17.85 0.72 9.62
CA ALA A 709 -18.61 -0.47 9.26
C ALA A 709 -20.10 -0.18 9.09
N TRP A 710 -20.63 0.93 9.60
CA TRP A 710 -22.03 1.38 9.49
C TRP A 710 -22.26 2.37 8.34
N SER A 711 -21.20 2.78 7.64
CA SER A 711 -21.27 3.78 6.59
C SER A 711 -21.96 3.29 5.31
N GLY A 712 -22.78 4.15 4.72
CA GLY A 712 -23.60 3.91 3.54
C GLY A 712 -23.13 4.65 2.29
N ILE A 713 -24.03 4.74 1.31
CA ILE A 713 -23.75 5.32 0.00
C ILE A 713 -24.36 6.72 -0.11
N ALA A 714 -23.57 7.69 -0.56
CA ALA A 714 -23.99 9.07 -0.81
C ALA A 714 -23.80 9.45 -2.28
N ARG A 715 -24.70 10.24 -2.83
CA ARG A 715 -24.57 10.90 -4.13
C ARG A 715 -24.02 12.29 -3.91
N VAL A 716 -22.99 12.67 -4.66
CA VAL A 716 -22.38 14.01 -4.59
C VAL A 716 -22.60 14.73 -5.91
N SER A 717 -23.10 15.96 -5.82
CA SER A 717 -23.26 16.86 -6.98
C SER A 717 -22.61 18.21 -6.73
N ILE A 718 -22.08 18.80 -7.80
CA ILE A 718 -21.56 20.17 -7.84
C ILE A 718 -22.42 20.96 -8.83
N ASP A 719 -22.99 22.07 -8.37
CA ASP A 719 -23.87 22.95 -9.16
C ASP A 719 -25.04 22.20 -9.82
N GLY A 720 -25.64 21.28 -9.07
CA GLY A 720 -26.75 20.44 -9.53
C GLY A 720 -26.36 19.33 -10.51
N THR A 721 -25.08 19.23 -10.89
CA THR A 721 -24.57 18.14 -11.73
C THR A 721 -23.95 17.05 -10.86
N GLU A 722 -24.46 15.82 -10.95
CA GLU A 722 -23.88 14.68 -10.24
C GLU A 722 -22.43 14.44 -10.67
N ARG A 723 -21.55 14.31 -9.69
CA ARG A 723 -20.12 14.05 -9.87
C ARG A 723 -19.73 12.64 -9.45
N ALA A 724 -20.39 12.09 -8.43
CA ALA A 724 -20.07 10.76 -7.93
C ALA A 724 -21.23 10.14 -7.14
N VAL A 725 -21.22 8.80 -7.08
CA VAL A 725 -21.94 8.00 -6.08
C VAL A 725 -20.88 7.26 -5.28
N ILE A 726 -20.81 7.54 -3.99
CA ILE A 726 -19.67 7.22 -3.13
C ILE A 726 -20.13 6.26 -2.05
N ASP A 727 -19.52 5.10 -2.03
CA ASP A 727 -19.60 4.18 -0.89
C ASP A 727 -18.63 4.63 0.21
N THR A 728 -19.19 5.04 1.34
CA THR A 728 -18.42 5.55 2.48
C THR A 728 -18.05 4.44 3.47
N TYR A 729 -18.38 3.18 3.19
CA TYR A 729 -18.00 2.02 4.01
C TYR A 729 -16.50 1.82 4.16
N SER A 730 -16.11 1.34 5.35
CA SER A 730 -14.81 0.77 5.63
C SER A 730 -14.93 -0.32 6.70
N ASN A 731 -14.21 -1.43 6.57
CA ASN A 731 -14.16 -2.50 7.58
C ASN A 731 -13.27 -2.13 8.81
N GLY A 732 -13.29 -0.86 9.18
CA GLY A 732 -12.51 -0.24 10.25
C GLY A 732 -12.67 1.29 10.23
N ASP A 733 -12.68 1.91 11.41
CA ASP A 733 -12.96 3.34 11.57
C ASP A 733 -11.88 4.22 10.95
N ARG A 734 -12.30 5.19 10.14
CA ARG A 734 -11.46 6.24 9.56
C ARG A 734 -12.17 7.58 9.73
N ALA A 735 -11.94 8.21 10.88
CA ALA A 735 -12.37 9.58 11.13
C ALA A 735 -11.64 10.56 10.19
N GLN A 736 -12.24 11.72 9.91
CA GLN A 736 -11.69 12.76 9.04
C GLN A 736 -11.23 12.26 7.65
N ALA A 737 -11.90 11.24 7.11
CA ALA A 737 -11.63 10.70 5.79
C ALA A 737 -12.14 11.66 4.71
N VAL A 738 -11.31 11.94 3.70
CA VAL A 738 -11.78 12.60 2.46
C VAL A 738 -12.70 11.63 1.73
N LEU A 739 -13.99 11.96 1.68
CA LEU A 739 -15.01 11.14 1.05
C LEU A 739 -15.20 11.51 -0.42
N PHE A 740 -15.05 12.79 -0.74
CA PHE A 740 -15.09 13.33 -2.10
C PHE A 740 -14.10 14.49 -2.23
N GLU A 741 -13.53 14.64 -3.41
CA GLU A 741 -12.65 15.76 -3.77
C GLU A 741 -12.83 16.09 -5.25
N THR A 742 -12.85 17.38 -5.56
CA THR A 742 -12.76 17.87 -6.94
C THR A 742 -11.96 19.17 -6.97
N GLU A 743 -11.12 19.30 -7.99
CA GLU A 743 -10.33 20.50 -8.28
C GLU A 743 -10.65 21.01 -9.69
N GLY A 744 -10.09 22.16 -10.08
CA GLY A 744 -10.25 22.72 -11.42
C GLY A 744 -11.62 23.35 -11.67
N LEU A 745 -12.34 23.72 -10.61
CA LEU A 745 -13.54 24.55 -10.70
C LEU A 745 -13.13 25.99 -11.08
N SER A 746 -14.03 26.72 -11.75
CA SER A 746 -13.83 28.14 -11.97
C SER A 746 -13.85 28.88 -10.63
N ASP A 747 -13.10 29.97 -10.47
CA ASP A 747 -13.15 30.77 -9.24
C ASP A 747 -14.45 31.61 -9.16
N THR A 748 -15.57 30.92 -8.96
CA THR A 748 -16.94 31.43 -8.99
C THR A 748 -17.76 30.80 -7.85
N PRO A 749 -18.96 31.30 -7.53
CA PRO A 749 -19.85 30.62 -6.59
C PRO A 749 -20.25 29.22 -7.07
N HIS A 750 -20.11 28.25 -6.17
CA HIS A 750 -20.43 26.84 -6.36
C HIS A 750 -21.28 26.31 -5.20
N THR A 751 -22.01 25.23 -5.47
CA THR A 751 -22.76 24.48 -4.46
C THR A 751 -22.38 23.02 -4.50
N LEU A 752 -21.82 22.50 -3.41
CA LEU A 752 -21.64 21.07 -3.19
C LEU A 752 -22.83 20.52 -2.42
N GLN A 753 -23.44 19.45 -2.93
CA GLN A 753 -24.51 18.74 -2.26
C GLN A 753 -24.13 17.28 -2.06
N VAL A 754 -24.24 16.81 -0.82
CA VAL A 754 -24.13 15.40 -0.42
C VAL A 754 -25.53 14.91 -0.12
N GLU A 755 -26.05 13.97 -0.91
CA GLU A 755 -27.36 13.36 -0.73
C GLU A 755 -27.22 11.89 -0.31
N ILE A 756 -27.86 11.51 0.78
CA ILE A 756 -27.84 10.15 1.29
C ILE A 756 -28.79 9.29 0.45
N THR A 757 -28.28 8.21 -0.12
CA THR A 757 -29.08 7.35 -1.01
C THR A 757 -29.98 6.36 -0.25
N GLY A 758 -29.82 6.24 1.07
CA GLY A 758 -30.47 5.19 1.89
C GLY A 758 -29.93 3.78 1.62
N THR A 759 -29.03 3.63 0.65
CA THR A 759 -28.43 2.35 0.29
C THR A 759 -27.05 2.17 0.92
N LYS A 760 -26.61 0.93 1.01
CA LYS A 760 -25.32 0.54 1.55
C LYS A 760 -24.82 -0.69 0.79
N ASN A 761 -23.51 -0.90 0.73
CA ASN A 761 -23.01 -2.18 0.24
C ASN A 761 -23.35 -3.31 1.22
N ALA A 762 -23.22 -4.57 0.77
CA ALA A 762 -23.62 -5.72 1.57
C ALA A 762 -22.81 -5.91 2.87
N ALA A 763 -21.56 -5.43 2.91
CA ALA A 763 -20.66 -5.53 4.06
C ALA A 763 -20.89 -4.43 5.10
N ALA A 764 -21.52 -3.33 4.71
CA ALA A 764 -21.93 -2.27 5.62
C ALA A 764 -23.06 -2.74 6.53
N LEU A 765 -23.00 -2.36 7.80
CA LEU A 765 -23.94 -2.69 8.85
C LEU A 765 -25.11 -1.70 8.90
N ALA A 766 -24.96 -0.51 8.30
CA ALA A 766 -26.01 0.50 8.15
C ALA A 766 -25.75 1.39 6.93
N SER A 767 -26.61 2.40 6.72
CA SER A 767 -26.53 3.35 5.61
C SER A 767 -26.07 4.75 6.07
N SER A 768 -25.28 4.82 7.14
CA SER A 768 -24.89 6.08 7.76
C SER A 768 -23.97 6.90 6.85
N VAL A 769 -24.23 8.18 6.70
CA VAL A 769 -23.35 9.11 5.99
C VAL A 769 -23.00 10.24 6.94
N TRP A 770 -21.70 10.51 7.04
CA TRP A 770 -21.11 11.45 7.98
C TRP A 770 -20.64 12.72 7.27
N VAL A 771 -20.95 13.88 7.84
CA VAL A 771 -20.40 15.19 7.47
C VAL A 771 -19.63 15.71 8.68
N ASP A 772 -18.31 15.67 8.55
CA ASP A 772 -17.36 16.16 9.57
C ASP A 772 -16.95 17.59 9.21
N ALA A 773 -16.52 17.82 7.96
CA ALA A 773 -16.22 19.17 7.49
C ALA A 773 -16.15 19.26 5.96
N PHE A 774 -15.91 20.47 5.46
CA PHE A 774 -15.52 20.72 4.07
C PHE A 774 -14.22 21.50 4.02
N ASP A 775 -13.37 21.18 3.05
CA ASP A 775 -12.20 22.00 2.73
C ASP A 775 -12.43 22.68 1.39
N VAL A 776 -12.09 23.96 1.26
CA VAL A 776 -12.18 24.72 0.00
C VAL A 776 -10.87 25.45 -0.32
N ILE A 777 -10.46 25.46 -1.59
CA ILE A 777 -9.45 26.42 -2.08
C ILE A 777 -10.22 27.63 -2.63
N GLY A 778 -10.33 28.68 -1.81
CA GLY A 778 -11.23 29.81 -2.00
C GLY A 778 -11.81 30.27 -0.65
N TYR A 779 -13.01 30.83 -0.63
CA TYR A 779 -13.72 31.17 0.61
C TYR A 779 -15.08 30.49 0.69
N ALA A 780 -15.43 30.03 1.89
CA ALA A 780 -16.77 29.57 2.20
C ALA A 780 -17.74 30.76 2.12
N ALA A 781 -18.78 30.63 1.29
CA ALA A 781 -19.74 31.69 1.06
C ALA A 781 -20.96 31.46 1.98
N PRO A 782 -21.50 32.50 2.62
CA PRO A 782 -22.67 32.34 3.50
C PRO A 782 -23.84 31.67 2.77
N ALA A 783 -24.49 30.70 3.40
CA ALA A 783 -25.66 30.06 2.81
C ALA A 783 -26.80 31.09 2.66
N SER A 784 -27.34 31.22 1.45
CA SER A 784 -28.60 31.94 1.24
C SER A 784 -29.76 31.03 1.67
N ALA A 785 -30.23 31.21 2.91
CA ALA A 785 -31.15 30.34 3.67
C ALA A 785 -32.49 30.00 2.97
N PRO A 786 -33.13 28.85 3.31
CA PRO A 786 -33.74 28.67 4.64
C PRO A 786 -33.19 27.48 5.44
N SER A 787 -33.05 27.66 6.76
CA SER A 787 -32.51 26.67 7.72
C SER A 787 -33.47 25.50 8.02
N PRO A 788 -32.98 24.28 8.29
CA PRO A 788 -33.77 23.25 8.96
C PRO A 788 -33.81 23.49 10.47
N THR A 789 -34.94 23.18 11.08
CA THR A 789 -35.21 23.28 12.52
C THR A 789 -34.64 22.04 13.21
N SER A 790 -33.81 22.20 14.24
CA SER A 790 -33.38 21.09 15.10
C SER A 790 -34.60 20.53 15.85
N VAL A 791 -34.82 19.22 15.72
CA VAL A 791 -35.95 18.53 16.37
C VAL A 791 -35.49 18.03 17.75
N SER A 792 -36.04 18.59 18.83
CA SER A 792 -35.79 18.09 20.19
C SER A 792 -36.41 16.70 20.39
N LEU A 793 -35.65 15.75 20.93
CA LEU A 793 -36.11 14.40 21.26
C LEU A 793 -36.51 14.29 22.74
N ARG A 794 -37.67 13.69 23.02
CA ARG A 794 -38.17 13.35 24.37
C ARG A 794 -38.04 11.84 24.62
N ARG A 795 -37.37 11.47 25.71
CA ARG A 795 -37.25 10.10 26.21
C ARG A 795 -38.55 9.63 26.90
N VAL A 796 -38.97 8.41 26.59
CA VAL A 796 -40.10 7.69 27.16
C VAL A 796 -39.63 6.33 27.64
N GLU A 797 -39.64 6.11 28.95
CA GLU A 797 -39.16 4.86 29.54
C GLU A 797 -40.10 3.70 29.19
N GLN A 798 -39.56 2.48 29.15
CA GLN A 798 -40.31 1.24 28.93
C GLN A 798 -41.44 0.97 29.95
N THR A 799 -41.46 1.68 31.08
CA THR A 799 -42.52 1.65 32.11
C THR A 799 -43.63 2.67 31.90
N ASP A 800 -43.50 3.56 30.91
CA ASP A 800 -44.50 4.57 30.61
C ASP A 800 -45.82 3.92 30.16
N PRO A 801 -47.00 4.44 30.57
CA PRO A 801 -48.31 3.94 30.15
C PRO A 801 -48.54 3.89 28.63
N ALA A 802 -47.76 4.66 27.85
CA ALA A 802 -47.79 4.62 26.38
C ALA A 802 -47.16 3.34 25.79
N VAL A 803 -46.46 2.53 26.60
CA VAL A 803 -45.85 1.26 26.21
C VAL A 803 -46.70 0.09 26.72
N ALA A 804 -47.35 -0.63 25.80
CA ALA A 804 -48.17 -1.80 26.09
C ALA A 804 -47.44 -3.09 25.73
N TYR A 805 -47.38 -4.03 26.67
CA TYR A 805 -46.77 -5.35 26.45
C TYR A 805 -47.83 -6.44 26.26
N SER A 806 -47.54 -7.37 25.36
CA SER A 806 -48.29 -8.61 25.17
C SER A 806 -47.36 -9.82 25.19
N GLY A 807 -47.80 -10.90 25.83
CA GLY A 807 -46.96 -12.05 26.13
C GLY A 807 -46.06 -11.84 27.35
N GLY A 808 -45.13 -12.77 27.59
CA GLY A 808 -44.29 -12.76 28.79
C GLY A 808 -43.06 -11.86 28.66
N TRP A 809 -43.07 -10.71 29.32
CA TRP A 809 -41.90 -9.83 29.48
C TRP A 809 -41.41 -9.88 30.93
N LEU A 810 -40.12 -10.09 31.09
CA LEU A 810 -39.44 -9.99 32.38
C LEU A 810 -38.96 -8.56 32.58
N SER A 811 -38.80 -8.15 33.84
CA SER A 811 -38.15 -6.90 34.20
C SER A 811 -36.73 -7.17 34.67
N ASN A 812 -35.80 -6.32 34.27
CA ASN A 812 -34.42 -6.34 34.71
C ASN A 812 -34.05 -4.94 35.21
N ALA A 813 -33.70 -4.83 36.48
CA ALA A 813 -33.38 -3.57 37.14
C ALA A 813 -31.89 -3.47 37.44
N ILE A 814 -31.17 -2.70 36.62
CA ILE A 814 -29.75 -2.37 36.80
C ILE A 814 -29.53 -0.92 36.36
N SER A 815 -28.56 -0.24 36.98
CA SER A 815 -28.31 1.20 36.78
C SER A 815 -27.82 1.58 35.39
N LEU A 816 -27.49 0.60 34.55
CA LEU A 816 -27.04 0.82 33.18
C LEU A 816 -28.20 1.06 32.20
N HIS A 817 -29.42 0.63 32.54
CA HIS A 817 -30.62 0.95 31.76
C HIS A 817 -31.07 2.40 32.00
N SER A 818 -31.79 2.95 31.03
CA SER A 818 -32.49 4.23 31.19
C SER A 818 -33.47 4.13 32.37
N ALA A 819 -33.45 5.15 33.22
CA ALA A 819 -34.16 5.15 34.51
C ALA A 819 -33.94 3.89 35.40
N GLY A 820 -32.87 3.11 35.17
CA GLY A 820 -32.45 1.97 36.00
C GLY A 820 -33.19 0.65 35.77
N SER A 821 -34.02 0.50 34.72
CA SER A 821 -34.62 -0.79 34.39
C SER A 821 -34.97 -0.96 32.91
N ALA A 822 -35.07 -2.20 32.43
CA ALA A 822 -35.55 -2.55 31.09
C ALA A 822 -36.51 -3.76 31.14
N ALA A 823 -37.28 -3.95 30.08
CA ALA A 823 -38.09 -5.13 29.84
C ALA A 823 -37.40 -6.06 28.84
N LEU A 824 -37.45 -7.38 29.04
CA LEU A 824 -36.87 -8.36 28.12
C LEU A 824 -37.70 -9.63 27.94
N SER A 825 -37.60 -10.25 26.76
CA SER A 825 -38.30 -11.51 26.45
C SER A 825 -37.51 -12.36 25.43
N MET A 826 -37.71 -13.68 25.48
CA MET A 826 -37.31 -14.65 24.44
C MET A 826 -38.51 -15.28 23.71
N GLY A 827 -39.74 -14.99 24.16
CA GLY A 827 -40.93 -15.67 23.66
C GLY A 827 -41.26 -15.23 22.24
N ALA A 828 -41.22 -16.15 21.28
CA ALA A 828 -41.65 -15.87 19.90
C ALA A 828 -43.09 -15.34 19.89
N GLY A 829 -43.31 -14.22 19.22
CA GLY A 829 -44.61 -13.54 19.13
C GLY A 829 -44.95 -12.62 20.31
N THR A 830 -44.08 -12.49 21.32
CA THR A 830 -44.25 -11.48 22.40
C THR A 830 -43.97 -10.08 21.85
N ARG A 831 -44.75 -9.08 22.27
CA ARG A 831 -44.67 -7.73 21.68
C ARG A 831 -44.62 -6.62 22.72
N ALA A 832 -43.84 -5.58 22.44
CA ALA A 832 -43.94 -4.26 23.04
C ALA A 832 -44.50 -3.30 22.00
N SER A 833 -45.58 -2.59 22.30
CA SER A 833 -46.22 -1.63 21.41
C SER A 833 -46.21 -0.25 22.05
N PHE A 834 -45.58 0.71 21.39
CA PHE A 834 -45.43 2.09 21.85
C PHE A 834 -46.19 3.04 20.93
N THR A 835 -47.15 3.77 21.48
CA THR A 835 -47.88 4.82 20.75
C THR A 835 -47.37 6.20 21.12
N PHE A 836 -47.09 7.03 20.11
CA PHE A 836 -46.57 8.39 20.31
C PHE A 836 -47.20 9.37 19.33
N ASN A 837 -47.11 10.67 19.62
CA ASN A 837 -47.35 11.71 18.61
C ASN A 837 -46.01 12.36 18.31
N GLY A 838 -45.65 12.52 17.05
CA GLY A 838 -44.37 13.12 16.71
C GLY A 838 -43.96 12.88 15.27
N THR A 839 -42.83 13.44 14.90
CA THR A 839 -42.23 13.32 13.57
C THR A 839 -41.05 12.35 13.55
N SER A 840 -40.65 11.79 14.69
CA SER A 840 -39.67 10.70 14.75
C SER A 840 -39.82 9.81 15.98
N VAL A 841 -39.27 8.59 15.90
CA VAL A 841 -39.16 7.65 17.02
C VAL A 841 -37.87 6.85 16.97
N ARG A 842 -37.33 6.52 18.15
CA ARG A 842 -36.23 5.57 18.35
C ARG A 842 -36.61 4.53 19.37
N TRP A 843 -36.21 3.28 19.17
CA TRP A 843 -36.28 2.23 20.17
C TRP A 843 -34.88 2.03 20.76
N ILE A 844 -34.80 2.14 22.08
CA ILE A 844 -33.59 1.98 22.88
C ILE A 844 -33.64 0.62 23.60
N GLY A 845 -32.54 -0.12 23.58
CA GLY A 845 -32.44 -1.42 24.23
C GLY A 845 -31.00 -1.84 24.53
N TRP A 846 -30.83 -3.09 24.94
CA TRP A 846 -29.53 -3.67 25.27
C TRP A 846 -29.05 -4.60 24.16
N ARG A 847 -27.78 -4.50 23.80
CA ARG A 847 -27.11 -5.46 22.91
C ARG A 847 -26.07 -6.24 23.70
N ASP A 848 -26.14 -7.56 23.68
CA ASP A 848 -25.18 -8.43 24.35
C ASP A 848 -25.03 -9.76 23.60
N ALA A 849 -24.19 -10.64 24.17
CA ALA A 849 -23.93 -11.95 23.60
C ALA A 849 -25.16 -12.88 23.66
N TRP A 850 -26.22 -12.53 24.38
CA TRP A 850 -27.45 -13.31 24.55
C TRP A 850 -28.64 -12.73 23.78
N SER A 851 -28.42 -11.67 23.01
CA SER A 851 -29.46 -10.91 22.33
C SER A 851 -29.84 -11.52 20.97
N GLY A 852 -31.12 -11.48 20.66
CA GLY A 852 -31.75 -12.15 19.52
C GLY A 852 -32.28 -11.19 18.46
N ILE A 853 -33.26 -11.67 17.69
CA ILE A 853 -33.84 -10.93 16.57
C ILE A 853 -35.26 -10.49 16.91
N ALA A 854 -35.54 -9.20 16.75
CA ALA A 854 -36.88 -8.63 16.81
C ALA A 854 -37.39 -8.28 15.42
N ARG A 855 -38.69 -8.41 15.17
CA ARG A 855 -39.37 -7.78 14.03
C ARG A 855 -39.91 -6.43 14.47
N VAL A 856 -39.66 -5.38 13.71
CA VAL A 856 -40.17 -4.04 14.00
C VAL A 856 -41.24 -3.69 12.98
N SER A 857 -42.37 -3.15 13.42
CA SER A 857 -43.36 -2.54 12.53
C SER A 857 -43.71 -1.14 13.02
N LEU A 858 -43.92 -0.21 12.10
CA LEU A 858 -44.31 1.17 12.38
C LEU A 858 -45.60 1.47 11.62
N ASP A 859 -46.64 1.87 12.35
CA ASP A 859 -48.00 2.10 11.85
C ASP A 859 -48.59 0.87 11.13
N GLY A 860 -48.28 -0.32 11.65
CA GLY A 860 -48.71 -1.60 11.08
C GLY A 860 -47.93 -2.04 9.83
N VAL A 861 -46.98 -1.23 9.35
CA VAL A 861 -46.09 -1.59 8.24
C VAL A 861 -44.83 -2.26 8.78
N ASP A 862 -44.53 -3.47 8.29
CA ASP A 862 -43.29 -4.17 8.65
C ASP A 862 -42.06 -3.39 8.21
N ARG A 863 -41.16 -3.11 9.15
CA ARG A 863 -39.88 -2.40 8.97
C ARG A 863 -38.70 -3.36 9.01
N GLY A 864 -38.96 -4.67 9.06
CA GLY A 864 -37.96 -5.70 8.93
C GLY A 864 -37.46 -6.25 10.27
N LEU A 865 -36.41 -7.07 10.17
CA LEU A 865 -35.79 -7.75 11.30
C LEU A 865 -34.59 -6.95 11.83
N VAL A 866 -34.51 -6.80 13.15
CA VAL A 866 -33.43 -6.16 13.88
C VAL A 866 -32.71 -7.23 14.70
N ASP A 867 -31.46 -7.54 14.33
CA ASP A 867 -30.58 -8.37 15.15
C ASP A 867 -29.93 -7.50 16.24
N THR A 868 -30.26 -7.79 17.50
CA THR A 868 -29.80 -7.04 18.66
C THR A 868 -28.54 -7.65 19.29
N TYR A 869 -27.94 -8.69 18.70
CA TYR A 869 -26.68 -9.28 19.17
C TYR A 869 -25.51 -8.29 19.17
N SER A 870 -24.60 -8.50 20.11
CA SER A 870 -23.26 -7.91 20.15
C SER A 870 -22.30 -8.85 20.89
N ASN A 871 -21.01 -8.92 20.50
CA ASN A 871 -19.99 -9.71 21.21
C ASN A 871 -19.51 -9.04 22.53
N GLY A 872 -20.28 -8.08 23.06
CA GLY A 872 -20.03 -7.36 24.29
C GLY A 872 -21.21 -6.48 24.67
N ASP A 873 -21.37 -6.20 25.97
CA ASP A 873 -22.54 -5.48 26.51
C ASP A 873 -22.59 -4.01 26.07
N ARG A 874 -23.74 -3.60 25.53
CA ARG A 874 -24.04 -2.22 25.15
C ARG A 874 -25.44 -1.85 25.61
N ALA A 875 -25.50 -1.28 26.81
CA ALA A 875 -26.71 -0.68 27.36
C ALA A 875 -27.17 0.53 26.54
N GLN A 876 -28.46 0.88 26.61
CA GLN A 876 -29.04 2.08 25.99
C GLN A 876 -28.72 2.27 24.49
N SER A 877 -28.57 1.19 23.74
CA SER A 877 -28.31 1.22 22.30
C SER A 877 -29.57 1.59 21.53
N VAL A 878 -29.47 2.46 20.52
CA VAL A 878 -30.54 2.64 19.53
C VAL A 878 -30.61 1.39 18.66
N LEU A 879 -31.70 0.65 18.76
CA LEU A 879 -31.94 -0.60 18.03
C LEU A 879 -32.74 -0.36 16.75
N PHE A 880 -33.58 0.66 16.73
CA PHE A 880 -34.34 1.10 15.56
C PHE A 880 -34.60 2.60 15.64
N ALA A 881 -34.66 3.28 14.49
CA ALA A 881 -35.04 4.68 14.38
C ALA A 881 -35.86 4.94 13.11
N ALA A 882 -36.80 5.88 13.20
CA ALA A 882 -37.56 6.40 12.06
C ALA A 882 -37.77 7.91 12.25
N ASP A 883 -37.31 8.71 11.30
CA ASP A 883 -37.47 10.17 11.26
C ASP A 883 -38.34 10.58 10.06
N GLY A 884 -38.77 11.84 10.01
CA GLY A 884 -39.56 12.39 8.89
C GLY A 884 -40.99 11.85 8.81
N LEU A 885 -41.52 11.35 9.93
CA LEU A 885 -42.91 10.95 10.04
C LEU A 885 -43.83 12.18 9.95
N ALA A 886 -45.02 12.00 9.38
CA ALA A 886 -46.02 13.06 9.35
C ALA A 886 -46.37 13.44 10.79
N ALA A 887 -46.40 14.75 11.12
CA ALA A 887 -46.75 15.18 12.47
C ALA A 887 -48.14 14.65 12.86
N GLY A 888 -48.19 13.76 13.86
CA GLY A 888 -49.42 13.10 14.27
C GLY A 888 -49.17 11.81 15.04
N PRO A 889 -50.24 11.03 15.29
CA PRO A 889 -50.16 9.80 16.07
C PRO A 889 -49.56 8.65 15.26
N HIS A 890 -48.66 7.91 15.91
CA HIS A 890 -47.95 6.75 15.37
C HIS A 890 -47.90 5.60 16.38
N ALA A 891 -47.67 4.39 15.87
CA ALA A 891 -47.52 3.18 16.68
C ALA A 891 -46.29 2.36 16.24
N LEU A 892 -45.28 2.27 17.10
CA LEU A 892 -44.12 1.40 16.93
C LEU A 892 -44.38 0.08 17.66
N GLN A 893 -44.14 -1.05 16.99
CA GLN A 893 -44.26 -2.37 17.59
C GLN A 893 -42.96 -3.16 17.41
N VAL A 894 -42.46 -3.69 18.52
CA VAL A 894 -41.30 -4.58 18.61
C VAL A 894 -41.81 -5.97 18.96
N GLU A 895 -41.68 -6.91 18.03
CA GLU A 895 -42.09 -8.31 18.19
C GLU A 895 -40.86 -9.22 18.30
N VAL A 896 -40.77 -10.00 19.39
CA VAL A 896 -39.69 -10.97 19.58
C VAL A 896 -39.91 -12.16 18.64
N THR A 897 -38.94 -12.46 17.79
CA THR A 897 -39.09 -13.57 16.83
C THR A 897 -38.81 -14.94 17.45
N GLY A 898 -38.14 -14.97 18.61
CA GLY A 898 -37.58 -16.20 19.21
C GLY A 898 -36.39 -16.78 18.45
N THR A 899 -35.93 -16.09 17.39
CA THR A 899 -34.73 -16.45 16.64
C THR A 899 -33.56 -15.57 17.03
N LYS A 900 -32.35 -16.05 16.74
CA LYS A 900 -31.09 -15.37 17.04
C LYS A 900 -30.09 -15.68 15.95
N ASN A 901 -29.08 -14.85 15.78
CA ASN A 901 -27.95 -15.22 14.94
C ASN A 901 -27.18 -16.43 15.56
N PRO A 902 -26.37 -17.16 14.77
CA PRO A 902 -25.64 -18.32 15.27
C PRO A 902 -24.64 -18.00 16.40
N ALA A 903 -24.13 -16.77 16.45
CA ALA A 903 -23.13 -16.32 17.42
C ALA A 903 -23.72 -15.95 18.79
N ALA A 904 -25.02 -15.63 18.85
CA ALA A 904 -25.73 -15.30 20.07
C ALA A 904 -25.98 -16.55 20.92
N ALA A 905 -25.88 -16.44 22.22
CA ALA A 905 -26.15 -17.52 23.16
C ALA A 905 -27.66 -17.76 23.37
N ALA A 906 -28.51 -16.74 23.20
CA ALA A 906 -29.95 -16.82 23.38
C ALA A 906 -30.69 -15.79 22.48
N PRO A 907 -32.02 -15.84 22.37
CA PRO A 907 -32.79 -14.90 21.55
C PRO A 907 -33.44 -13.77 22.39
N TRP A 908 -32.72 -13.17 23.35
CA TRP A 908 -33.30 -12.10 24.16
C TRP A 908 -33.51 -10.80 23.38
N VAL A 909 -34.67 -10.18 23.53
CA VAL A 909 -34.94 -8.84 23.00
C VAL A 909 -35.25 -7.92 24.18
N TRP A 910 -34.60 -6.76 24.19
CA TRP A 910 -34.65 -5.79 25.30
C TRP A 910 -35.31 -4.49 24.87
N VAL A 911 -36.25 -3.98 25.68
CA VAL A 911 -36.87 -2.67 25.56
C VAL A 911 -36.49 -1.86 26.80
N ASP A 912 -35.62 -0.89 26.61
CA ASP A 912 -35.11 0.00 27.65
C ASP A 912 -35.90 1.32 27.66
N ALA A 913 -36.04 1.95 26.50
CA ALA A 913 -36.84 3.16 26.34
C ALA A 913 -37.17 3.47 24.87
N PHE A 914 -37.84 4.59 24.63
CA PHE A 914 -38.07 5.18 23.30
C PHE A 914 -37.73 6.67 23.30
N ASP A 915 -37.23 7.22 22.20
CA ASP A 915 -37.07 8.67 22.02
C ASP A 915 -38.01 9.16 20.92
N VAL A 916 -38.76 10.25 21.15
CA VAL A 916 -39.73 10.82 20.20
C VAL A 916 -39.38 12.26 19.86
N GLY A 917 -39.36 12.62 18.58
CA GLY A 917 -39.12 14.00 18.13
C GLY A 917 -40.38 14.69 17.64
N GLY A 918 -40.42 16.02 17.75
CA GLY A 918 -41.42 16.88 17.10
C GLY A 918 -42.76 16.97 17.83
N GLU A 919 -42.76 16.84 19.15
CA GLU A 919 -43.92 17.12 20.02
C GLU A 919 -44.09 18.61 20.34
#